data_AF-M7ZF52-F1
#
_entry.id   AF-M7ZF52-F1
#
_cell.length_a   1.000
_cell.length_b   1.000
_cell.length_c   1.000
_cell.angle_alpha   90.00
_cell.angle_beta   90.00
_cell.angle_gamma   90.00
#
_symmetry.space_group_name_H-M   'P 1'
#
loop_
_entity.id
_entity.type
_entity.pdbx_description
1 polymer ?
#
loop_
_entity_poly.entity_id
_entity_poly.type
_entity_poly.pdbx_seq_one_letter_code
_entity_poly.pdbx_strand_id
1 'polypeptide(L)'
;MWRLKVGEGGGPWLRSTNGFLGRAVWEFDASAGTPEERAEVERVRQEFTDGRFRRRESADLLMRLQCSKENKHQGRDRRLPPMEKLEEKDEVTEDTLLVSLRRALDQFSSLQSDDGCWPGDFSGIMFVMPGLIFALYVTRSLNTVNEDGGWGSLILGSSSMFGTCSNYITLRLLGEELDGNTALAKGRGWISSHGSATLVPQWGKIWLSILGMYDWSGNNPIFPELWLAPQFLPFHPGKFWCLCRMVYLPMAYLYGRKFVGPITPTILAIREEIYDVPYDKIDWGMSRNACAKRMKHKTGSKWKNNCLHIKIKIKEDLVCPRTTLQNAVWTSLYKCVEPVLSSWPINKLRDRALKNLMEHIHYEDDNTQYLCICSVNKALNMVCCWAEDPNSEAFKRHLARVPDFLWISEDGMKAQVYDGVQNWETSFIIQAYCATGLCACPYLKVLWNHPGDQSYSHRHRSKGSWTLSSADNGWTVSDTTAEALKAVLLLSKISRNIVGDPIERERVHDAVDCLLSFVNKDGTFSTYECKRTSTWIEILNPCESFPNMIVDHPYPECTSSVLQALMLFKELHYGYRTKEIEKCIRDAATFIESRQGEDGSWLGTWGVCFTYGAFFSVKALVAAGRTYESSSSIRKGCHFILSKQLSTGGWGESHVSNETKVYVNIEGDRAHAVNTAWAMLTLIYAGQMERDPAPLHRAAKVLINMQMDTGEFPQQACKENFEQPKPWLEDGDNEDCGDQDEDSNEAEAEGGSDEEVENNEDEEDSDEEDEKEEEDPSPVWEIERCSDGYVVLFNRRARQIAAYNPLTRALHLFPSPPGIFKSALTFQFHIISSSEEHPGSPPRVVCFYCGYLYASVGVISPGSTEIGWQIFPEPLIPGAVGATGKMVNGSLYWTHPGRLYITVLDTATLEFSRMELPPLLAVEEGSNRDCDFVLGNTKDGRPCIVSPDPWGGCELLVFFWRPDEYDGVERWKLDQEFKLKTIRWLTEIEDDSYVVVHVMDVTDGIVYLRTAYDGYTEVPQLLLSFCLETAELKKICEYDHKLHPYVMAWPPSLVGVHDKGPNDLALSTPSSEGSDVNAGGGPTEPASVPKA
;
A
#
# COMPACT_ATOMS: atom_id res chain seq x y z
N MET A 1 -6.92 -5.70 17.93
CA MET A 1 -5.63 -6.42 17.87
C MET A 1 -5.55 -7.15 16.55
N TRP A 2 -4.37 -7.19 15.93
CA TRP A 2 -4.14 -8.03 14.75
C TRP A 2 -3.98 -9.49 15.15
N ARG A 3 -4.54 -10.41 14.37
CA ARG A 3 -4.43 -11.87 14.56
C ARG A 3 -3.98 -12.52 13.27
N LEU A 4 -3.03 -13.44 13.37
CA LEU A 4 -2.61 -14.29 12.27
C LEU A 4 -3.63 -15.43 12.11
N LYS A 5 -4.03 -15.68 10.87
CA LYS A 5 -4.79 -16.86 10.46
C LYS A 5 -3.98 -17.66 9.46
N VAL A 6 -3.96 -18.98 9.65
CA VAL A 6 -3.19 -19.91 8.81
C VAL A 6 -4.10 -21.03 8.34
N GLY A 7 -4.01 -21.39 7.05
CA GLY A 7 -4.88 -22.41 6.44
C GLY A 7 -6.33 -21.95 6.19
N GLU A 8 -6.68 -20.70 6.50
CA GLU A 8 -8.04 -20.16 6.38
C GLU A 8 -8.29 -19.38 5.08
N GLY A 9 -9.53 -19.47 4.58
CA GLY A 9 -10.03 -18.66 3.48
C GLY A 9 -11.56 -18.72 3.39
N GLY A 10 -12.16 -17.77 2.66
CA GLY A 10 -13.60 -17.68 2.48
C GLY A 10 -14.04 -16.42 1.74
N GLY A 11 -15.30 -16.40 1.27
CA GLY A 11 -15.87 -15.30 0.49
C GLY A 11 -15.91 -15.56 -1.02
N PRO A 12 -16.70 -14.78 -1.78
CA PRO A 12 -17.04 -15.10 -3.18
C PRO A 12 -15.88 -14.97 -4.18
N TRP A 13 -14.85 -14.20 -3.83
CA TRP A 13 -13.75 -13.84 -4.72
C TRP A 13 -12.45 -14.65 -4.48
N LEU A 14 -12.33 -15.37 -3.37
CA LEU A 14 -11.21 -16.28 -3.15
C LEU A 14 -11.48 -17.65 -3.82
N ARG A 15 -10.42 -18.24 -4.39
CA ARG A 15 -10.38 -19.61 -4.95
C ARG A 15 -9.08 -20.26 -4.50
N SER A 16 -9.09 -21.57 -4.30
CA SER A 16 -7.89 -22.34 -3.96
C SER A 16 -7.89 -23.71 -4.62
N THR A 17 -6.69 -24.17 -4.96
CA THR A 17 -6.36 -25.49 -5.52
C THR A 17 -6.12 -26.55 -4.44
N ASN A 18 -5.78 -26.13 -3.21
CA ASN A 18 -5.42 -27.01 -2.10
C ASN A 18 -6.29 -26.84 -0.84
N GLY A 19 -7.26 -25.92 -0.86
CA GLY A 19 -8.10 -25.59 0.29
C GLY A 19 -7.48 -24.57 1.25
N PHE A 20 -6.67 -23.65 0.71
CA PHE A 20 -5.94 -22.60 1.43
C PHE A 20 -4.82 -23.07 2.37
N LEU A 21 -4.40 -24.34 2.30
CA LEU A 21 -3.27 -24.86 3.09
C LEU A 21 -1.98 -24.07 2.77
N GLY A 22 -1.29 -23.61 3.81
CA GLY A 22 -0.13 -22.71 3.75
C GLY A 22 -0.47 -21.23 3.67
N ARG A 23 -1.72 -20.83 3.38
CA ARG A 23 -2.10 -19.41 3.32
C ARG A 23 -2.00 -18.79 4.72
N ALA A 24 -1.26 -17.69 4.84
CA ALA A 24 -1.08 -16.96 6.10
C ALA A 24 -1.51 -15.50 5.88
N VAL A 25 -2.48 -15.01 6.66
CA VAL A 25 -3.00 -13.63 6.56
C VAL A 25 -3.27 -13.03 7.93
N TRP A 26 -3.08 -11.71 8.04
CA TRP A 26 -3.39 -10.96 9.25
C TRP A 26 -4.75 -10.26 9.14
N GLU A 27 -5.62 -10.45 10.14
CA GLU A 27 -6.92 -9.78 10.27
C GLU A 27 -6.96 -8.93 11.56
N PHE A 28 -7.61 -7.77 11.49
CA PHE A 28 -7.79 -6.90 12.66
C PHE A 28 -9.15 -7.15 13.33
N ASP A 29 -9.14 -7.45 14.62
CA ASP A 29 -10.34 -7.56 15.45
C ASP A 29 -10.21 -6.58 16.64
N ALA A 30 -11.05 -5.54 16.68
CA ALA A 30 -11.06 -4.54 17.74
C ALA A 30 -11.35 -5.15 19.13
N SER A 31 -12.14 -6.22 19.18
CA SER A 31 -12.51 -6.94 20.40
C SER A 31 -11.45 -7.94 20.87
N ALA A 32 -10.57 -8.42 19.98
CA ALA A 32 -9.57 -9.43 20.29
C ALA A 32 -8.51 -9.01 21.32
N GLY A 33 -8.23 -9.93 22.25
CA GLY A 33 -7.11 -9.91 23.19
C GLY A 33 -7.42 -9.26 24.53
N THR A 34 -6.83 -9.79 25.61
CA THR A 34 -6.95 -9.21 26.95
C THR A 34 -6.18 -7.88 27.06
N PRO A 35 -6.42 -7.04 28.10
CA PRO A 35 -5.64 -5.83 28.33
C PRO A 35 -4.13 -6.11 28.42
N GLU A 36 -3.74 -7.22 29.06
CA GLU A 36 -2.35 -7.65 29.20
C GLU A 36 -1.72 -8.03 27.85
N GLU A 37 -2.48 -8.72 26.99
CA GLU A 37 -2.02 -9.09 25.64
C GLU A 37 -1.85 -7.85 24.74
N ARG A 38 -2.73 -6.85 24.88
CA ARG A 38 -2.59 -5.57 24.17
C ARG A 38 -1.37 -4.79 24.68
N ALA A 39 -1.16 -4.76 25.99
CA ALA A 39 0.01 -4.12 26.59
C ALA A 39 1.32 -4.81 26.18
N GLU A 40 1.35 -6.14 26.05
CA GLU A 40 2.53 -6.89 25.61
C GLU A 40 2.84 -6.65 24.12
N VAL A 41 1.82 -6.62 23.25
CA VAL A 41 1.99 -6.26 21.83
C VAL A 41 2.51 -4.82 21.69
N GLU A 42 2.03 -3.89 22.51
CA GLU A 42 2.51 -2.51 22.49
C GLU A 42 3.93 -2.38 23.07
N ARG A 43 4.27 -3.16 24.11
CA ARG A 43 5.64 -3.22 24.66
C ARG A 43 6.66 -3.64 23.61
N VAL A 44 6.40 -4.70 22.85
CA VAL A 44 7.36 -5.16 21.82
C VAL A 44 7.48 -4.17 20.65
N ARG A 45 6.41 -3.46 20.30
CA ARG A 45 6.41 -2.37 19.31
C ARG A 45 7.19 -1.15 19.78
N GLN A 46 7.03 -0.74 21.03
CA GLN A 46 7.80 0.36 21.61
C GLN A 46 9.28 -0.01 21.71
N GLU A 47 9.61 -1.23 22.13
CA GLU A 47 11.00 -1.73 22.17
C GLU A 47 11.64 -1.78 20.78
N PHE A 48 10.90 -2.20 19.74
CA PHE A 48 11.38 -2.08 18.36
C PHE A 48 11.58 -0.62 17.97
N THR A 49 10.59 0.24 18.21
CA THR A 49 10.64 1.67 17.90
C THR A 49 11.86 2.34 18.53
N ASP A 50 12.13 2.12 19.80
CA ASP A 50 13.30 2.65 20.52
C ASP A 50 14.62 2.05 20.01
N GLY A 51 14.59 0.78 19.58
CA GLY A 51 15.71 0.03 19.02
C GLY A 51 16.02 0.26 17.54
N ARG A 52 15.09 0.85 16.76
CA ARG A 52 15.03 0.77 15.28
C ARG A 52 16.26 1.25 14.50
N PHE A 53 17.10 2.08 15.12
CA PHE A 53 18.35 2.54 14.51
C PHE A 53 19.57 1.65 14.81
N ARG A 54 19.46 0.72 15.77
CA ARG A 54 20.49 -0.26 16.16
C ARG A 54 20.22 -1.64 15.58
N ARG A 55 18.95 -2.04 15.51
CA ARG A 55 18.42 -3.24 14.85
C ARG A 55 17.27 -2.77 13.98
N ARG A 56 17.30 -3.08 12.68
CA ARG A 56 16.23 -2.70 11.73
C ARG A 56 15.33 -3.87 11.34
N GLU A 57 15.74 -5.07 11.72
CA GLU A 57 15.13 -6.34 11.39
C GLU A 57 14.15 -6.72 12.49
N SER A 58 12.89 -6.97 12.13
CA SER A 58 11.93 -7.62 13.03
C SER A 58 12.29 -9.08 13.27
N ALA A 59 11.77 -9.63 14.36
CA ALA A 59 11.96 -11.00 14.81
C ALA A 59 10.63 -11.75 14.97
N ASP A 60 9.56 -11.30 14.29
CA ASP A 60 8.24 -11.95 14.28
C ASP A 60 7.71 -12.26 15.67
N LEU A 61 7.81 -11.25 16.56
CA LEU A 61 7.41 -11.37 17.94
C LEU A 61 5.89 -11.49 18.09
N LEU A 62 5.11 -10.83 17.22
CA LEU A 62 3.64 -10.89 17.24
C LEU A 62 3.13 -12.30 16.91
N MET A 63 3.69 -12.95 15.88
CA MET A 63 3.39 -14.34 15.55
C MET A 63 3.78 -15.27 16.71
N ARG A 64 4.99 -15.12 17.26
CA ARG A 64 5.47 -15.92 18.41
C ARG A 64 4.59 -15.79 19.65
N LEU A 65 4.08 -14.59 19.94
CA LEU A 65 3.16 -14.35 21.06
C LEU A 65 1.84 -15.10 20.86
N GLN A 66 1.27 -15.08 19.65
CA GLN A 66 0.05 -15.83 19.33
C GLN A 66 0.29 -17.34 19.41
N CYS A 67 1.31 -17.87 18.72
CA CYS A 67 1.62 -19.30 18.74
C CYS A 67 1.94 -19.79 20.16
N SER A 68 2.71 -19.04 20.96
CA SER A 68 3.00 -19.43 22.35
C SER A 68 1.75 -19.48 23.23
N LYS A 69 0.76 -18.61 22.99
CA LYS A 69 -0.55 -18.66 23.66
C LYS A 69 -1.33 -19.91 23.26
N GLU A 70 -1.46 -20.17 21.96
CA GLU A 70 -2.23 -21.31 21.44
C GLU A 70 -1.65 -22.64 21.95
N ASN A 71 -0.32 -22.79 21.93
CA ASN A 71 0.36 -23.95 22.52
C ASN A 71 0.16 -24.10 24.04
N LYS A 72 0.13 -23.01 24.80
CA LYS A 72 -0.20 -23.05 26.25
C LYS A 72 -1.60 -23.60 26.49
N HIS A 73 -2.59 -23.18 25.70
CA HIS A 73 -3.96 -23.68 25.79
C HIS A 73 -4.07 -25.16 25.39
N GLN A 74 -3.23 -25.62 24.44
CA GLN A 74 -3.11 -27.02 24.04
C GLN A 74 -2.24 -27.87 24.99
N GLY A 75 -1.70 -27.32 26.09
CA GLY A 75 -0.86 -28.04 27.05
C GLY A 75 0.54 -28.41 26.53
N ARG A 76 1.02 -27.74 25.49
CA ARG A 76 2.32 -27.98 24.83
C ARG A 76 3.49 -27.17 25.40
N ASP A 77 3.25 -26.32 26.41
CA ASP A 77 4.30 -25.47 27.02
C ASP A 77 5.29 -26.30 27.87
N ARG A 78 6.40 -26.72 27.25
CA ARG A 78 7.51 -27.46 27.88
C ARG A 78 8.83 -26.67 27.80
N ARG A 79 8.83 -25.41 28.25
CA ARG A 79 10.06 -24.62 28.35
C ARG A 79 11.10 -25.30 29.24
N LEU A 80 12.11 -25.89 28.61
CA LEU A 80 13.29 -26.43 29.28
C LEU A 80 14.08 -25.30 29.97
N PRO A 81 14.73 -25.56 31.12
CA PRO A 81 15.48 -24.54 31.85
C PRO A 81 16.61 -23.94 30.99
N PRO A 82 16.95 -22.65 31.19
CA PRO A 82 18.04 -21.98 30.46
C PRO A 82 19.35 -22.76 30.50
N MET A 83 20.10 -22.70 29.41
CA MET A 83 21.42 -23.31 29.32
C MET A 83 22.48 -22.34 29.89
N GLU A 84 23.35 -22.85 30.77
CA GLU A 84 24.52 -22.09 31.20
C GLU A 84 25.45 -21.84 30.02
N LYS A 85 25.97 -20.61 29.89
CA LYS A 85 26.90 -20.26 28.83
C LYS A 85 28.28 -20.83 29.11
N LEU A 86 28.87 -21.48 28.12
CA LEU A 86 30.17 -22.11 28.20
C LEU A 86 31.28 -21.04 28.19
N GLU A 87 32.10 -20.99 29.25
CA GLU A 87 33.32 -20.19 29.31
C GLU A 87 34.36 -20.69 28.31
N GLU A 88 35.33 -19.87 27.89
CA GLU A 88 36.33 -20.20 26.85
C GLU A 88 37.04 -21.55 27.06
N LYS A 89 37.32 -21.93 28.31
CA LYS A 89 37.97 -23.19 28.71
C LYS A 89 37.08 -24.44 28.66
N ASP A 90 35.76 -24.28 28.63
CA ASP A 90 34.82 -25.40 28.80
C ASP A 90 34.71 -26.26 27.53
N GLU A 91 34.69 -27.58 27.69
CA GLU A 91 34.52 -28.51 26.57
C GLU A 91 33.04 -28.68 26.19
N VAL A 92 32.75 -28.81 24.90
CA VAL A 92 31.40 -29.10 24.41
C VAL A 92 31.16 -30.61 24.54
N THR A 93 30.24 -31.01 25.43
CA THR A 93 29.88 -32.42 25.65
C THR A 93 28.63 -32.82 24.85
N GLU A 94 28.43 -34.13 24.67
CA GLU A 94 27.22 -34.68 24.04
C GLU A 94 25.94 -34.28 24.79
N ASP A 95 25.95 -34.31 26.13
CA ASP A 95 24.82 -33.87 26.95
C ASP A 95 24.47 -32.40 26.72
N THR A 96 25.47 -31.51 26.65
CA THR A 96 25.25 -30.08 26.36
C THR A 96 24.66 -29.89 24.97
N LEU A 97 25.16 -30.62 23.96
CA LEU A 97 24.61 -30.60 22.60
C LEU A 97 23.16 -31.07 22.56
N LEU A 98 22.85 -32.20 23.22
CA LEU A 98 21.50 -32.76 23.25
C LEU A 98 20.50 -31.86 23.98
N VAL A 99 20.90 -31.16 25.05
CA VAL A 99 20.03 -30.19 25.72
C VAL A 99 19.78 -28.97 24.84
N SER A 100 20.81 -28.41 24.19
CA SER A 100 20.64 -27.26 23.28
C SER A 100 19.78 -27.62 22.06
N LEU A 101 19.99 -28.82 21.50
CA LEU A 101 19.20 -29.34 20.39
C LEU A 101 17.72 -29.53 20.77
N ARG A 102 17.43 -30.15 21.93
CA ARG A 102 16.05 -30.31 22.42
C ARG A 102 15.36 -28.96 22.61
N ARG A 103 16.05 -27.98 23.22
CA ARG A 103 15.56 -26.60 23.38
C ARG A 103 15.18 -25.96 22.03
N ALA A 104 16.00 -26.13 21.00
CA ALA A 104 15.72 -25.60 19.67
C ALA A 104 14.54 -26.31 18.99
N LEU A 105 14.45 -27.64 19.08
CA LEU A 105 13.39 -28.45 18.48
C LEU A 105 12.04 -28.25 19.18
N ASP A 106 12.00 -28.25 20.50
CA ASP A 106 10.77 -27.99 21.28
C ASP A 106 10.21 -26.61 20.93
N GLN A 107 11.08 -25.59 20.82
CA GLN A 107 10.66 -24.23 20.45
C GLN A 107 10.20 -24.15 18.99
N PHE A 108 10.92 -24.73 18.02
CA PHE A 108 10.49 -24.77 16.61
C PHE A 108 9.18 -25.56 16.44
N SER A 109 8.97 -26.65 17.17
CA SER A 109 7.71 -27.42 17.17
C SER A 109 6.53 -26.56 17.62
N SER A 110 6.75 -25.61 18.54
CA SER A 110 5.70 -24.68 18.97
C SER A 110 5.32 -23.62 17.92
N LEU A 111 6.16 -23.39 16.91
CA LEU A 111 5.88 -22.45 15.83
C LEU A 111 5.17 -23.10 14.62
N GLN A 112 4.91 -24.41 14.67
CA GLN A 112 4.16 -25.11 13.62
C GLN A 112 2.66 -24.76 13.71
N SER A 113 2.06 -24.36 12.59
CA SER A 113 0.61 -24.14 12.48
C SER A 113 -0.16 -25.45 12.38
N ASP A 114 -1.47 -25.42 12.66
CA ASP A 114 -2.35 -26.60 12.63
C ASP A 114 -2.47 -27.26 11.24
N ASP A 115 -2.21 -26.52 10.16
CA ASP A 115 -2.15 -27.08 8.79
C ASP A 115 -0.79 -27.74 8.46
N GLY A 116 0.21 -27.58 9.34
CA GLY A 116 1.52 -28.23 9.26
C GLY A 116 2.64 -27.40 8.64
N CYS A 117 2.42 -26.12 8.32
CA CYS A 117 3.48 -25.22 7.85
C CYS A 117 4.15 -24.45 9.01
N TRP A 118 5.11 -23.60 8.67
CA TRP A 118 5.65 -22.57 9.55
C TRP A 118 5.40 -21.22 8.86
N PRO A 119 4.58 -20.33 9.45
CA PRO A 119 4.38 -18.99 8.91
C PRO A 119 5.50 -18.05 9.42
N GLY A 120 6.02 -17.20 8.54
CA GLY A 120 7.11 -16.25 8.86
C GLY A 120 7.22 -15.12 7.85
N ASP A 121 7.93 -14.05 8.23
CA ASP A 121 8.15 -12.88 7.40
C ASP A 121 9.04 -13.17 6.18
N PHE A 122 8.51 -12.94 4.97
CA PHE A 122 9.29 -12.88 3.73
C PHE A 122 9.29 -11.48 3.09
N SER A 123 9.42 -10.45 3.92
CA SER A 123 9.66 -9.05 3.54
C SER A 123 11.16 -8.73 3.41
N GLY A 124 11.48 -7.50 2.99
CA GLY A 124 12.87 -7.01 2.95
C GLY A 124 13.15 -6.00 1.83
N ILE A 125 12.35 -6.05 0.77
CA ILE A 125 12.47 -5.23 -0.43
C ILE A 125 11.51 -4.02 -0.35
N MET A 126 12.06 -2.82 -0.28
CA MET A 126 11.33 -1.61 0.14
C MET A 126 10.55 -0.91 -0.97
N PHE A 127 10.59 -1.40 -2.21
CA PHE A 127 9.74 -0.91 -3.30
C PHE A 127 8.49 -1.77 -3.52
N VAL A 128 8.36 -2.90 -2.82
CA VAL A 128 7.21 -3.80 -2.95
C VAL A 128 5.95 -3.18 -2.34
N MET A 129 6.03 -2.70 -1.09
CA MET A 129 4.91 -2.03 -0.41
C MET A 129 4.45 -0.77 -1.14
N PRO A 130 5.36 0.13 -1.61
CA PRO A 130 5.01 1.20 -2.54
C PRO A 130 4.28 0.72 -3.80
N GLY A 131 4.78 -0.28 -4.53
CA GLY A 131 4.12 -0.78 -5.74
C GLY A 131 2.69 -1.30 -5.49
N LEU A 132 2.48 -1.96 -4.34
CA LEU A 132 1.15 -2.43 -3.94
C LEU A 132 0.21 -1.27 -3.57
N ILE A 133 0.70 -0.27 -2.82
CA ILE A 133 -0.07 0.93 -2.47
C ILE A 133 -0.36 1.79 -3.71
N PHE A 134 0.57 1.91 -4.65
CA PHE A 134 0.36 2.60 -5.93
C PHE A 134 -0.75 1.92 -6.74
N ALA A 135 -0.73 0.59 -6.82
CA ALA A 135 -1.82 -0.16 -7.44
C ALA A 135 -3.16 0.06 -6.73
N LEU A 136 -3.21 0.02 -5.39
CA LEU A 136 -4.43 0.30 -4.62
C LEU A 136 -4.92 1.75 -4.80
N TYR A 137 -4.02 2.73 -4.89
CA TYR A 137 -4.37 4.13 -5.13
C TYR A 137 -4.97 4.35 -6.52
N VAL A 138 -4.27 3.89 -7.56
CA VAL A 138 -4.72 3.95 -8.97
C VAL A 138 -6.08 3.31 -9.14
N THR A 139 -6.28 2.16 -8.50
CA THR A 139 -7.54 1.40 -8.55
C THR A 139 -8.61 1.87 -7.55
N ARG A 140 -8.37 3.01 -6.86
CA ARG A 140 -9.27 3.65 -5.88
C ARG A 140 -9.73 2.74 -4.73
N SER A 141 -8.86 1.82 -4.33
CA SER A 141 -9.10 0.79 -3.32
C SER A 141 -8.26 0.98 -2.04
N LEU A 142 -7.61 2.13 -1.86
CA LEU A 142 -6.66 2.39 -0.76
C LEU A 142 -7.29 2.59 0.63
N ASN A 143 -8.61 2.68 0.76
CA ASN A 143 -9.31 2.91 2.06
C ASN A 143 -9.22 1.72 3.06
N THR A 144 -8.12 0.97 3.08
CA THR A 144 -7.94 -0.31 3.80
C THR A 144 -6.55 -0.52 4.42
N VAL A 145 -5.64 0.48 4.42
CA VAL A 145 -4.27 0.35 4.96
C VAL A 145 -3.84 1.61 5.75
N ASN A 146 -3.07 1.42 6.84
CA ASN A 146 -2.65 2.47 7.81
C ASN A 146 -1.16 2.87 7.67
N GLU A 147 -0.73 3.87 8.46
CA GLU A 147 0.48 4.70 8.26
C GLU A 147 1.75 4.28 9.05
N ASP A 148 2.88 4.13 8.34
CA ASP A 148 4.31 4.33 8.71
C ASP A 148 5.08 4.68 7.40
N GLY A 149 6.36 5.13 7.32
CA GLY A 149 7.35 5.46 8.37
C GLY A 149 8.72 6.03 7.88
N GLY A 150 9.14 5.83 6.62
CA GLY A 150 10.39 6.37 6.01
C GLY A 150 11.51 5.33 5.70
N TRP A 151 12.02 5.22 4.45
CA TRP A 151 12.71 3.98 3.99
C TRP A 151 13.79 4.10 2.87
N GLY A 152 14.58 3.01 2.68
CA GLY A 152 15.57 2.81 1.59
C GLY A 152 15.05 1.93 0.44
N SER A 153 15.92 1.17 -0.26
CA SER A 153 15.51 0.14 -1.26
C SER A 153 15.50 -1.30 -0.70
N LEU A 154 16.28 -1.55 0.35
CA LEU A 154 16.28 -2.73 1.22
C LEU A 154 16.23 -2.23 2.68
N ILE A 155 15.64 -2.97 3.63
CA ILE A 155 15.54 -2.56 5.06
C ILE A 155 16.89 -2.07 5.62
N LEU A 156 17.96 -2.78 5.27
CA LEU A 156 19.32 -2.52 5.71
C LEU A 156 20.20 -1.85 4.64
N GLY A 157 19.60 -1.33 3.57
CA GLY A 157 20.30 -0.59 2.52
C GLY A 157 20.67 0.84 2.95
N SER A 158 21.55 1.47 2.16
CA SER A 158 21.63 2.93 2.10
C SER A 158 20.42 3.51 1.36
N SER A 159 20.12 4.78 1.58
CA SER A 159 19.14 5.52 0.76
C SER A 159 19.51 5.48 -0.71
N SER A 160 18.50 5.35 -1.57
CA SER A 160 18.58 5.34 -3.03
C SER A 160 17.42 6.18 -3.60
N MET A 161 17.55 6.72 -4.80
CA MET A 161 16.50 7.57 -5.39
C MET A 161 15.21 6.78 -5.62
N PHE A 162 15.31 5.51 -6.05
CA PHE A 162 14.14 4.65 -6.18
C PHE A 162 13.45 4.39 -4.84
N GLY A 163 14.24 4.03 -3.82
CA GLY A 163 13.75 3.77 -2.47
C GLY A 163 13.07 4.99 -1.87
N THR A 164 13.77 6.13 -1.83
CA THR A 164 13.27 7.36 -1.19
C THR A 164 12.05 7.93 -1.90
N CYS A 165 12.04 8.05 -3.24
CA CYS A 165 10.90 8.59 -3.97
C CYS A 165 9.65 7.71 -3.80
N SER A 166 9.76 6.39 -4.04
CA SER A 166 8.60 5.50 -4.02
C SER A 166 7.91 5.53 -2.65
N ASN A 167 8.71 5.56 -1.60
CA ASN A 167 8.25 5.55 -0.23
C ASN A 167 7.77 6.91 0.29
N TYR A 168 8.43 8.02 -0.08
CA TYR A 168 7.91 9.37 0.18
C TYR A 168 6.50 9.54 -0.40
N ILE A 169 6.33 9.12 -1.65
CA ILE A 169 5.04 9.14 -2.34
C ILE A 169 4.03 8.24 -1.62
N THR A 170 4.44 7.05 -1.19
CA THR A 170 3.57 6.12 -0.45
C THR A 170 2.92 6.76 0.78
N LEU A 171 3.71 7.45 1.61
CA LEU A 171 3.19 8.22 2.76
C LEU A 171 2.19 9.30 2.34
N ARG A 172 2.57 10.15 1.36
CA ARG A 172 1.70 11.22 0.85
C ARG A 172 0.39 10.69 0.25
N LEU A 173 0.38 9.47 -0.30
CA LEU A 173 -0.82 8.80 -0.81
C LEU A 173 -1.67 8.16 0.30
N LEU A 174 -1.09 7.78 1.44
CA LEU A 174 -1.81 7.24 2.60
C LEU A 174 -2.53 8.31 3.43
N GLY A 175 -2.05 9.56 3.40
CA GLY A 175 -2.69 10.70 4.08
C GLY A 175 -1.71 11.67 4.73
N GLU A 176 -0.49 11.23 4.97
CA GLU A 176 0.54 11.96 5.72
C GLU A 176 0.90 13.31 5.09
N GLU A 177 0.79 14.38 5.88
CA GLU A 177 1.05 15.76 5.47
C GLU A 177 2.48 16.21 5.78
N LEU A 178 2.96 17.24 5.05
CA LEU A 178 4.30 17.80 5.25
C LEU A 178 4.44 18.58 6.56
N ASP A 179 3.34 19.18 7.04
CA ASP A 179 3.30 19.98 8.26
C ASP A 179 3.48 19.07 9.49
N GLY A 180 4.51 19.34 10.30
CA GLY A 180 4.85 18.55 11.48
C GLY A 180 5.57 17.21 11.19
N ASN A 181 5.40 16.60 10.01
CA ASN A 181 6.05 15.33 9.68
C ASN A 181 7.54 15.52 9.31
N THR A 182 8.41 15.41 10.33
CA THR A 182 9.87 15.55 10.16
C THR A 182 10.52 14.45 9.31
N ALA A 183 9.83 13.33 9.04
CA ALA A 183 10.34 12.27 8.16
C ALA A 183 10.08 12.62 6.69
N LEU A 184 8.87 13.07 6.34
CA LEU A 184 8.54 13.59 5.01
C LEU A 184 9.42 14.80 4.64
N ALA A 185 9.58 15.77 5.55
CA ALA A 185 10.44 16.93 5.30
C ALA A 185 11.89 16.54 4.98
N LYS A 186 12.44 15.53 5.66
CA LYS A 186 13.78 14.97 5.38
C LYS A 186 13.81 14.18 4.05
N GLY A 187 12.76 13.43 3.75
CA GLY A 187 12.61 12.70 2.48
C GLY A 187 12.61 13.65 1.28
N ARG A 188 11.76 14.68 1.31
CA ARG A 188 11.70 15.73 0.28
C ARG A 188 13.05 16.44 0.13
N GLY A 189 13.64 16.90 1.23
CA GLY A 189 14.95 17.55 1.23
C GLY A 189 16.06 16.67 0.63
N TRP A 190 16.02 15.36 0.88
CA TRP A 190 16.96 14.40 0.29
C TRP A 190 16.71 14.21 -1.22
N ILE A 191 15.47 14.16 -1.69
CA ILE A 191 15.13 14.02 -3.12
C ILE A 191 15.67 15.21 -3.91
N SER A 192 15.37 16.44 -3.49
CA SER A 192 15.88 17.65 -4.15
C SER A 192 17.41 17.75 -4.07
N SER A 193 18.03 17.47 -2.92
CA SER A 193 19.50 17.56 -2.81
C SER A 193 20.27 16.51 -3.63
N HIS A 194 19.59 15.52 -4.22
CA HIS A 194 20.20 14.47 -5.04
C HIS A 194 19.70 14.50 -6.50
N GLY A 195 19.07 15.60 -6.95
CA GLY A 195 18.75 15.84 -8.36
C GLY A 195 17.35 15.40 -8.79
N SER A 196 16.38 15.38 -7.87
CA SER A 196 14.95 15.11 -8.11
C SER A 196 14.56 13.70 -8.57
N ALA A 197 13.25 13.47 -8.62
CA ALA A 197 12.67 12.24 -9.17
C ALA A 197 12.94 12.01 -10.67
N THR A 198 13.53 12.97 -11.41
CA THR A 198 13.98 12.72 -12.80
C THR A 198 15.03 11.61 -12.90
N LEU A 199 15.78 11.36 -11.81
CA LEU A 199 16.88 10.39 -11.70
C LEU A 199 16.49 9.01 -11.16
N VAL A 200 15.20 8.70 -10.94
CA VAL A 200 14.76 7.34 -10.57
C VAL A 200 15.11 6.33 -11.69
N PRO A 201 15.40 5.05 -11.39
CA PRO A 201 15.63 4.01 -12.40
C PRO A 201 14.33 3.64 -13.14
N GLN A 202 14.43 2.89 -14.24
CA GLN A 202 13.31 2.59 -15.14
C GLN A 202 12.06 2.05 -14.43
N TRP A 203 12.18 1.17 -13.43
CA TRP A 203 11.02 0.67 -12.67
C TRP A 203 10.30 1.76 -11.88
N GLY A 204 11.05 2.71 -11.32
CA GLY A 204 10.50 3.92 -10.71
C GLY A 204 9.75 4.77 -11.74
N LYS A 205 10.37 5.05 -12.90
CA LYS A 205 9.74 5.84 -13.98
C LYS A 205 8.41 5.23 -14.44
N ILE A 206 8.34 3.91 -14.58
CA ILE A 206 7.13 3.18 -14.97
C ILE A 206 6.03 3.38 -13.91
N TRP A 207 6.33 3.17 -12.63
CA TRP A 207 5.35 3.36 -11.56
C TRP A 207 4.88 4.82 -11.44
N LEU A 208 5.79 5.78 -11.56
CA LEU A 208 5.43 7.20 -11.56
C LEU A 208 4.59 7.56 -12.80
N SER A 209 4.84 6.96 -13.98
CA SER A 209 3.98 7.16 -15.15
C SER A 209 2.60 6.54 -14.99
N ILE A 210 2.48 5.37 -14.36
CA ILE A 210 1.20 4.75 -14.00
C ILE A 210 0.42 5.63 -13.01
N LEU A 211 1.09 6.28 -12.05
CA LEU A 211 0.49 7.26 -11.13
C LEU A 211 0.17 8.63 -11.77
N GLY A 212 0.73 8.92 -12.95
CA GLY A 212 0.65 10.25 -13.56
C GLY A 212 1.58 11.30 -12.94
N MET A 213 2.68 10.88 -12.32
CA MET A 213 3.75 11.74 -11.77
C MET A 213 5.00 11.80 -12.67
N TYR A 214 5.01 11.16 -13.84
CA TYR A 214 6.16 11.13 -14.75
C TYR A 214 5.67 10.86 -16.18
N ASP A 215 6.16 11.57 -17.20
CA ASP A 215 5.65 11.35 -18.56
C ASP A 215 6.18 10.06 -19.22
N TRP A 216 5.31 9.35 -19.94
CA TRP A 216 5.66 8.09 -20.61
C TRP A 216 6.79 8.23 -21.66
N SER A 217 7.00 9.42 -22.23
CA SER A 217 8.13 9.70 -23.14
C SER A 217 9.48 9.64 -22.45
N GLY A 218 9.54 9.88 -21.13
CA GLY A 218 10.75 9.75 -20.31
C GLY A 218 11.06 8.33 -19.85
N ASN A 219 10.31 7.33 -20.32
CA ASN A 219 10.64 5.92 -20.13
C ASN A 219 11.40 5.37 -21.35
N ASN A 220 12.31 4.40 -21.14
CA ASN A 220 12.76 3.57 -22.25
C ASN A 220 11.58 2.76 -22.81
N PRO A 221 11.51 2.53 -24.13
CA PRO A 221 10.34 1.95 -24.75
C PRO A 221 10.17 0.47 -24.41
N ILE A 222 8.94 0.09 -24.04
CA ILE A 222 8.58 -1.28 -23.62
C ILE A 222 7.59 -1.85 -24.63
N PHE A 223 8.11 -2.35 -25.75
CA PHE A 223 7.33 -2.71 -26.93
C PHE A 223 6.31 -3.85 -26.67
N PRO A 224 4.99 -3.59 -26.75
CA PRO A 224 3.99 -4.65 -26.75
C PRO A 224 4.21 -5.67 -27.87
N GLU A 225 4.59 -5.18 -29.05
CA GLU A 225 4.67 -5.94 -30.30
C GLU A 225 5.78 -7.00 -30.28
N LEU A 226 6.71 -6.91 -29.31
CA LEU A 226 7.74 -7.92 -29.08
C LEU A 226 7.15 -9.30 -28.70
N TRP A 227 5.96 -9.33 -28.10
CA TRP A 227 5.21 -10.56 -27.79
C TRP A 227 4.53 -11.21 -29.01
N LEU A 228 4.38 -10.46 -30.12
CA LEU A 228 3.91 -11.00 -31.40
C LEU A 228 5.06 -11.52 -32.28
N ALA A 229 6.31 -11.43 -31.84
CA ALA A 229 7.46 -11.90 -32.60
C ALA A 229 7.45 -13.43 -32.73
N PRO A 230 8.02 -14.01 -33.80
CA PRO A 230 8.17 -15.46 -33.90
C PRO A 230 8.98 -16.08 -32.74
N GLN A 231 8.39 -17.04 -32.03
CA GLN A 231 8.98 -17.69 -30.85
C GLN A 231 10.38 -18.30 -31.09
N PHE A 232 10.76 -18.62 -32.34
CA PHE A 232 12.10 -19.14 -32.63
C PHE A 232 13.21 -18.10 -32.41
N LEU A 233 12.91 -16.81 -32.43
CA LEU A 233 13.89 -15.73 -32.21
C LEU A 233 14.44 -15.73 -30.78
N PRO A 234 15.72 -15.37 -30.55
CA PRO A 234 16.36 -15.47 -29.24
C PRO A 234 15.90 -14.37 -28.26
N PHE A 235 15.38 -13.26 -28.77
CA PHE A 235 14.87 -12.11 -28.02
C PHE A 235 13.34 -12.17 -27.74
N HIS A 236 12.70 -13.31 -28.00
CA HIS A 236 11.27 -13.47 -27.73
C HIS A 236 10.99 -13.48 -26.20
N PRO A 237 10.05 -12.69 -25.66
CA PRO A 237 9.85 -12.56 -24.21
C PRO A 237 9.53 -13.88 -23.49
N GLY A 238 8.82 -14.79 -24.15
CA GLY A 238 8.57 -16.16 -23.65
C GLY A 238 9.82 -17.03 -23.40
N LYS A 239 11.00 -16.59 -23.84
CA LYS A 239 12.31 -17.21 -23.54
C LYS A 239 13.11 -16.50 -22.45
N PHE A 240 12.66 -15.32 -22.00
CA PHE A 240 13.29 -14.63 -20.89
C PHE A 240 12.93 -15.33 -19.57
N TRP A 241 13.76 -15.12 -18.55
CA TRP A 241 13.49 -15.54 -17.18
C TRP A 241 12.07 -15.16 -16.75
N CYS A 242 11.37 -16.08 -16.08
CA CYS A 242 9.95 -15.94 -15.74
C CYS A 242 9.64 -14.64 -14.99
N LEU A 243 10.39 -14.32 -13.94
CA LEU A 243 10.21 -13.10 -13.14
C LEU A 243 10.36 -11.84 -14.00
N CYS A 244 11.33 -11.82 -14.92
CA CYS A 244 11.49 -10.73 -15.87
C CYS A 244 10.29 -10.61 -16.82
N ARG A 245 9.93 -11.68 -17.55
CA ARG A 245 8.83 -11.58 -18.52
C ARG A 245 7.48 -11.34 -17.85
N MET A 246 7.23 -11.84 -16.64
CA MET A 246 5.96 -11.65 -15.93
C MET A 246 5.85 -10.26 -15.27
N VAL A 247 6.95 -9.60 -14.93
CA VAL A 247 6.93 -8.17 -14.58
C VAL A 247 6.81 -7.29 -15.83
N TYR A 248 7.53 -7.61 -16.91
CA TYR A 248 7.50 -6.80 -18.14
C TYR A 248 6.25 -7.01 -19.02
N LEU A 249 5.50 -8.10 -18.85
CA LEU A 249 4.21 -8.36 -19.50
C LEU A 249 3.17 -7.24 -19.22
N PRO A 250 2.77 -6.98 -17.96
CA PRO A 250 1.84 -5.89 -17.64
C PRO A 250 2.47 -4.50 -17.84
N MET A 251 3.78 -4.33 -17.61
CA MET A 251 4.45 -3.06 -17.94
C MET A 251 4.36 -2.71 -19.42
N ALA A 252 4.51 -3.69 -20.32
CA ALA A 252 4.33 -3.50 -21.77
C ALA A 252 2.87 -3.14 -22.10
N TYR A 253 1.89 -3.79 -21.46
CA TYR A 253 0.48 -3.47 -21.66
C TYR A 253 0.16 -2.01 -21.26
N LEU A 254 0.60 -1.59 -20.08
CA LEU A 254 0.38 -0.23 -19.56
C LEU A 254 1.15 0.83 -20.39
N TYR A 255 2.40 0.55 -20.77
CA TYR A 255 3.19 1.41 -21.67
C TYR A 255 2.56 1.54 -23.06
N GLY A 256 2.04 0.44 -23.62
CA GLY A 256 1.41 0.40 -24.94
C GLY A 256 0.08 1.16 -24.98
N ARG A 257 -0.68 1.14 -23.87
CA ARG A 257 -1.88 1.97 -23.68
C ARG A 257 -1.58 3.42 -23.26
N LYS A 258 -0.33 3.75 -22.91
CA LYS A 258 0.05 4.99 -22.21
C LYS A 258 -0.86 5.25 -21.00
N PHE A 259 -1.15 4.19 -20.25
CA PHE A 259 -2.10 4.23 -19.14
C PHE A 259 -1.62 5.18 -18.05
N VAL A 260 -2.52 6.03 -17.56
CA VAL A 260 -2.30 6.95 -16.45
C VAL A 260 -3.50 6.82 -15.52
N GLY A 261 -3.23 6.66 -14.22
CA GLY A 261 -4.25 6.59 -13.18
C GLY A 261 -4.95 7.94 -12.95
N PRO A 262 -5.95 7.99 -12.04
CA PRO A 262 -6.66 9.22 -11.74
C PRO A 262 -5.74 10.31 -11.18
N ILE A 263 -5.65 11.46 -11.85
CA ILE A 263 -4.94 12.63 -11.34
C ILE A 263 -5.80 13.28 -10.24
N THR A 264 -5.27 13.33 -9.02
CA THR A 264 -5.94 13.91 -7.84
C THR A 264 -5.18 15.17 -7.36
N PRO A 265 -5.75 15.97 -6.44
CA PRO A 265 -5.00 17.05 -5.78
C PRO A 265 -3.69 16.56 -5.12
N THR A 266 -3.70 15.38 -4.52
CA THR A 266 -2.50 14.74 -3.94
C THR A 266 -1.43 14.47 -5.00
N ILE A 267 -1.82 13.93 -6.18
CA ILE A 267 -0.87 13.72 -7.29
C ILE A 267 -0.26 15.05 -7.76
N LEU A 268 -1.08 16.10 -7.86
CA LEU A 268 -0.61 17.43 -8.28
C LEU A 268 0.34 18.05 -7.25
N ALA A 269 0.00 18.01 -5.95
CA ALA A 269 0.89 18.47 -4.88
C ALA A 269 2.24 17.74 -4.91
N ILE A 270 2.23 16.42 -5.03
CA ILE A 270 3.45 15.61 -5.08
C ILE A 270 4.35 15.97 -6.28
N ARG A 271 3.80 16.36 -7.44
CA ARG A 271 4.62 16.85 -8.57
C ARG A 271 5.44 18.09 -8.19
N GLU A 272 4.87 19.03 -7.45
CA GLU A 272 5.58 20.22 -6.95
C GLU A 272 6.49 19.91 -5.74
N GLU A 273 6.41 18.69 -5.18
CA GLU A 273 7.24 18.24 -4.06
C GLU A 273 8.52 17.53 -4.50
N ILE A 274 8.48 16.73 -5.57
CA ILE A 274 9.56 15.78 -5.94
C ILE A 274 10.45 16.23 -7.12
N TYR A 275 10.14 17.38 -7.74
CA TYR A 275 10.88 17.95 -8.88
C TYR A 275 11.47 19.33 -8.54
N ASP A 276 12.71 19.57 -9.00
CA ASP A 276 13.41 20.85 -8.82
C ASP A 276 13.07 21.87 -9.94
N VAL A 277 12.25 21.46 -10.91
CA VAL A 277 11.79 22.23 -12.08
C VAL A 277 10.28 21.98 -12.22
N PRO A 278 9.45 23.01 -12.55
CA PRO A 278 8.01 22.83 -12.77
C PRO A 278 7.70 21.68 -13.73
N TYR A 279 6.70 20.87 -13.39
CA TYR A 279 6.43 19.58 -14.05
C TYR A 279 6.22 19.69 -15.58
N ASP A 280 5.63 20.79 -16.03
CA ASP A 280 5.38 21.14 -17.44
C ASP A 280 6.66 21.47 -18.23
N LYS A 281 7.75 21.84 -17.55
CA LYS A 281 9.02 22.28 -18.14
C LYS A 281 10.11 21.21 -18.11
N ILE A 282 9.82 20.01 -17.63
CA ILE A 282 10.78 18.91 -17.55
C ILE A 282 11.05 18.34 -18.95
N ASP A 283 12.33 18.29 -19.36
CA ASP A 283 12.75 17.50 -20.53
C ASP A 283 12.76 16.01 -20.18
N TRP A 284 11.63 15.36 -20.44
CA TRP A 284 11.46 13.91 -20.31
C TRP A 284 12.39 13.13 -21.26
N GLY A 285 12.74 13.69 -22.41
CA GLY A 285 13.66 13.10 -23.38
C GLY A 285 15.08 12.95 -22.85
N MET A 286 15.59 13.97 -22.15
CA MET A 286 16.85 13.92 -21.40
C MET A 286 16.73 12.97 -20.20
N SER A 287 15.61 13.04 -19.48
CA SER A 287 15.36 12.23 -18.28
C SER A 287 15.34 10.72 -18.58
N ARG A 288 15.03 10.28 -19.81
CA ARG A 288 14.98 8.86 -20.21
C ARG A 288 16.21 8.04 -19.87
N ASN A 289 17.40 8.56 -20.18
CA ASN A 289 18.67 7.89 -19.92
C ASN A 289 19.33 8.35 -18.61
N ALA A 290 18.68 9.26 -17.88
CA ALA A 290 19.12 9.70 -16.58
C ALA A 290 18.79 8.66 -15.50
N CYS A 291 19.71 8.44 -14.57
CA CYS A 291 19.58 7.58 -13.40
C CYS A 291 20.64 8.05 -12.39
N ALA A 292 20.34 8.01 -11.10
CA ALA A 292 21.24 8.51 -10.06
C ALA A 292 22.61 7.81 -10.11
N LYS A 293 23.67 8.61 -10.37
CA LYS A 293 25.08 8.17 -10.43
C LYS A 293 25.82 8.65 -9.19
N ARG A 294 26.79 7.86 -8.73
CA ARG A 294 27.68 8.20 -7.61
C ARG A 294 28.38 9.56 -7.82
N MET A 295 28.26 10.47 -6.85
CA MET A 295 29.21 11.58 -6.74
C MET A 295 30.62 11.03 -6.45
N LYS A 296 31.56 11.24 -7.38
CA LYS A 296 32.98 11.13 -7.08
C LYS A 296 33.38 12.37 -6.28
N HIS A 297 33.77 12.20 -5.02
CA HIS A 297 34.33 13.28 -4.21
C HIS A 297 35.59 13.82 -4.92
N LYS A 298 35.59 15.08 -5.37
CA LYS A 298 36.83 15.78 -5.70
C LYS A 298 37.61 15.94 -4.39
N THR A 299 38.70 15.19 -4.22
CA THR A 299 39.65 15.37 -3.13
C THR A 299 40.49 16.60 -3.40
N GLY A 300 39.95 17.77 -3.05
CA GLY A 300 40.49 19.08 -3.44
C GLY A 300 40.21 20.20 -2.44
N SER A 301 40.13 19.91 -1.14
CA SER A 301 40.23 20.95 -0.09
C SER A 301 40.65 20.36 1.25
N LYS A 302 41.60 21.05 1.90
CA LYS A 302 42.38 20.57 3.04
C LYS A 302 41.89 21.17 4.36
N TRP A 303 40.64 20.88 4.73
CA TRP A 303 40.08 21.37 6.00
C TRP A 303 40.44 20.43 7.16
N LYS A 304 41.31 20.92 8.05
CA LYS A 304 41.51 20.36 9.39
C LYS A 304 40.41 20.89 10.31
N ASN A 305 39.64 20.01 10.94
CA ASN A 305 39.54 19.89 12.40
C ASN A 305 38.37 18.96 12.81
N ASN A 306 38.47 18.44 14.04
CA ASN A 306 37.67 17.35 14.59
C ASN A 306 36.15 17.61 14.56
N CYS A 307 35.42 16.81 13.78
CA CYS A 307 34.05 16.42 14.05
C CYS A 307 33.84 14.98 13.54
N LEU A 308 33.20 14.14 14.36
CA LEU A 308 32.96 12.71 14.09
C LEU A 308 31.94 12.53 12.95
N HIS A 309 32.39 12.66 11.71
CA HIS A 309 31.55 12.49 10.53
C HIS A 309 31.11 11.03 10.36
N ILE A 310 29.82 10.79 10.59
CA ILE A 310 29.14 9.58 10.14
C ILE A 310 29.18 9.59 8.60
N LYS A 311 30.05 8.74 8.02
CA LYS A 311 30.22 8.62 6.57
C LYS A 311 29.06 7.84 5.97
N ILE A 312 27.96 8.53 5.65
CA ILE A 312 26.84 7.94 4.90
C ILE A 312 27.33 7.67 3.47
N LYS A 313 27.50 6.39 3.12
CA LYS A 313 27.80 5.95 1.75
C LYS A 313 26.50 5.82 0.96
N ILE A 314 26.36 6.59 -0.12
CA ILE A 314 25.28 6.43 -1.12
C ILE A 314 25.53 5.11 -1.88
N LYS A 315 24.49 4.28 -2.06
CA LYS A 315 24.52 3.08 -2.94
C LYS A 315 23.98 3.48 -4.33
N GLU A 316 24.50 2.84 -5.38
CA GLU A 316 24.20 3.17 -6.77
C GLU A 316 22.82 2.60 -7.18
N ASP A 317 21.85 3.43 -7.60
CA ASP A 317 20.64 2.93 -8.29
C ASP A 317 21.00 2.35 -9.68
N LEU A 318 22.05 2.90 -10.30
CA LEU A 318 22.69 2.39 -11.52
C LEU A 318 23.71 1.28 -11.21
N VAL A 319 23.22 0.11 -10.81
CA VAL A 319 24.04 -1.09 -10.63
C VAL A 319 24.59 -1.59 -11.97
N CYS A 320 23.80 -1.45 -13.04
CA CYS A 320 24.08 -1.90 -14.40
C CYS A 320 24.26 -0.70 -15.35
N PRO A 321 25.47 -0.11 -15.44
CA PRO A 321 25.74 0.95 -16.40
C PRO A 321 25.60 0.42 -17.83
N ARG A 322 24.68 1.00 -18.61
CA ARG A 322 24.49 0.66 -20.03
C ARG A 322 25.75 0.99 -20.84
N THR A 323 26.22 0.03 -21.64
CA THR A 323 27.31 0.25 -22.60
C THR A 323 26.90 1.21 -23.71
N THR A 324 27.86 1.78 -24.44
CA THR A 324 27.59 2.65 -25.61
C THR A 324 26.71 1.94 -26.65
N LEU A 325 26.92 0.64 -26.87
CA LEU A 325 26.11 -0.18 -27.76
C LEU A 325 24.67 -0.32 -27.25
N GLN A 326 24.46 -0.56 -25.95
CA GLN A 326 23.12 -0.60 -25.36
C GLN A 326 22.41 0.74 -25.50
N ASN A 327 23.09 1.86 -25.23
CA ASN A 327 22.51 3.19 -25.38
C ASN A 327 22.15 3.50 -26.84
N ALA A 328 22.96 3.06 -27.81
CA ALA A 328 22.65 3.18 -29.23
C ALA A 328 21.42 2.34 -29.63
N VAL A 329 21.32 1.10 -29.14
CA VAL A 329 20.15 0.22 -29.35
C VAL A 329 18.88 0.87 -28.78
N TRP A 330 18.87 1.26 -27.50
CA TRP A 330 17.70 1.90 -26.87
C TRP A 330 17.32 3.24 -27.53
N THR A 331 18.30 4.04 -27.95
CA THR A 331 18.05 5.29 -28.67
C THR A 331 17.46 5.05 -30.05
N SER A 332 17.94 4.03 -30.78
CA SER A 332 17.39 3.68 -32.11
C SER A 332 15.98 3.10 -31.99
N LEU A 333 15.75 2.25 -30.99
CA LEU A 333 14.44 1.72 -30.64
C LEU A 333 13.44 2.86 -30.34
N TYR A 334 13.83 3.85 -29.54
CA TYR A 334 12.96 5.00 -29.27
C TYR A 334 12.79 5.94 -30.47
N LYS A 335 13.86 6.34 -31.16
CA LYS A 335 13.78 7.36 -32.23
C LYS A 335 13.23 6.83 -33.56
N CYS A 336 13.38 5.55 -33.84
CA CYS A 336 12.99 4.96 -35.12
C CYS A 336 11.82 3.98 -35.00
N VAL A 337 11.80 3.11 -33.97
CA VAL A 337 10.81 2.03 -33.89
C VAL A 337 9.51 2.49 -33.23
N GLU A 338 9.56 3.19 -32.09
CA GLU A 338 8.35 3.68 -31.39
C GLU A 338 7.45 4.60 -32.26
N PRO A 339 7.97 5.57 -33.06
CA PRO A 339 7.13 6.41 -33.91
C PRO A 339 6.50 5.63 -35.07
N VAL A 340 7.22 4.66 -35.64
CA VAL A 340 6.72 3.79 -36.71
C VAL A 340 5.60 2.89 -36.19
N LEU A 341 5.78 2.27 -35.01
CA LEU A 341 4.75 1.44 -34.38
C LEU A 341 3.53 2.25 -33.91
N SER A 342 3.72 3.52 -33.54
CA SER A 342 2.63 4.42 -33.15
C SER A 342 1.88 5.02 -34.34
N SER A 343 2.43 4.95 -35.55
CA SER A 343 1.84 5.53 -36.76
C SER A 343 0.80 4.63 -37.41
N TRP A 344 -0.26 5.21 -37.96
CA TRP A 344 -1.22 4.47 -38.79
C TRP A 344 -0.57 4.06 -40.13
N PRO A 345 -0.81 2.84 -40.66
CA PRO A 345 -1.69 1.78 -40.16
C PRO A 345 -1.00 0.76 -39.23
N ILE A 346 0.28 0.96 -38.89
CA ILE A 346 1.11 0.01 -38.13
C ILE A 346 0.64 -0.10 -36.68
N ASN A 347 0.05 0.97 -36.11
CA ASN A 347 -0.57 0.95 -34.79
C ASN A 347 -1.62 -0.16 -34.58
N LYS A 348 -2.23 -0.72 -35.64
CA LYS A 348 -3.07 -1.93 -35.55
C LYS A 348 -2.32 -3.16 -35.02
N LEU A 349 -0.99 -3.19 -35.16
CA LEU A 349 -0.13 -4.21 -34.56
C LEU A 349 -0.06 -4.05 -33.04
N ARG A 350 -0.06 -2.80 -32.54
CA ARG A 350 -0.14 -2.47 -31.11
C ARG A 350 -1.47 -2.94 -30.52
N ASP A 351 -2.59 -2.67 -31.19
CA ASP A 351 -3.92 -3.16 -30.75
C ASP A 351 -3.96 -4.69 -30.62
N ARG A 352 -3.36 -5.40 -31.60
CA ARG A 352 -3.24 -6.86 -31.56
C ARG A 352 -2.32 -7.33 -30.44
N ALA A 353 -1.21 -6.63 -30.20
CA ALA A 353 -0.26 -6.96 -29.14
C ALA A 353 -0.87 -6.75 -27.76
N LEU A 354 -1.59 -5.64 -27.53
CA LEU A 354 -2.30 -5.36 -26.28
C LEU A 354 -3.34 -6.43 -25.95
N LYS A 355 -4.07 -6.95 -26.95
CA LYS A 355 -4.99 -8.08 -26.76
C LYS A 355 -4.25 -9.35 -26.35
N ASN A 356 -3.19 -9.72 -27.06
CA ASN A 356 -2.39 -10.90 -26.72
C ASN A 356 -1.69 -10.79 -25.36
N LEU A 357 -1.21 -9.60 -24.98
CA LEU A 357 -0.69 -9.34 -23.64
C LEU A 357 -1.76 -9.60 -22.57
N MET A 358 -2.97 -9.11 -22.77
CA MET A 358 -4.08 -9.31 -21.82
C MET A 358 -4.55 -10.76 -21.75
N GLU A 359 -4.55 -11.50 -22.86
CA GLU A 359 -4.75 -12.95 -22.88
C GLU A 359 -3.72 -13.68 -21.99
N HIS A 360 -2.44 -13.26 -22.03
CA HIS A 360 -1.40 -13.82 -21.15
C HIS A 360 -1.53 -13.36 -19.69
N ILE A 361 -2.03 -12.16 -19.42
CA ILE A 361 -2.30 -11.65 -18.06
C ILE A 361 -3.42 -12.46 -17.40
N HIS A 362 -4.58 -12.59 -18.05
CA HIS A 362 -5.69 -13.42 -17.52
C HIS A 362 -5.30 -14.89 -17.36
N TYR A 363 -4.50 -15.45 -18.28
CA TYR A 363 -3.95 -16.80 -18.12
C TYR A 363 -3.08 -16.93 -16.87
N GLU A 364 -2.21 -15.94 -16.60
CA GLU A 364 -1.39 -15.93 -15.39
C GLU A 364 -2.26 -15.83 -14.12
N ASP A 365 -3.25 -14.94 -14.11
CA ASP A 365 -4.10 -14.69 -12.95
C ASP A 365 -4.97 -15.89 -12.58
N ASP A 366 -5.65 -16.51 -13.54
CA ASP A 366 -6.49 -17.70 -13.30
C ASP A 366 -5.67 -18.94 -12.85
N ASN A 367 -4.44 -19.10 -13.35
CA ASN A 367 -3.58 -20.24 -12.99
C ASN A 367 -2.81 -20.05 -11.67
N THR A 368 -2.77 -18.83 -11.14
CA THR A 368 -2.14 -18.50 -9.84
C THR A 368 -3.15 -18.09 -8.77
N GLN A 369 -4.45 -18.33 -9.01
CA GLN A 369 -5.54 -17.91 -8.13
C GLN A 369 -5.46 -16.42 -7.74
N TYR A 370 -5.01 -15.57 -8.68
CA TYR A 370 -4.82 -14.11 -8.56
C TYR A 370 -3.69 -13.67 -7.61
N LEU A 371 -2.77 -14.59 -7.28
CA LEU A 371 -1.50 -14.30 -6.59
C LEU A 371 -0.38 -13.87 -7.53
N CYS A 372 -0.39 -14.32 -8.79
CA CYS A 372 0.71 -14.21 -9.77
C CYS A 372 2.02 -14.84 -9.26
N ILE A 373 3.14 -14.68 -9.99
CA ILE A 373 4.44 -15.21 -9.56
C ILE A 373 4.97 -14.54 -8.28
N CYS A 374 4.78 -13.23 -8.12
CA CYS A 374 5.28 -12.43 -7.00
C CYS A 374 4.48 -11.13 -6.84
N SER A 375 4.67 -10.43 -5.71
CA SER A 375 3.92 -9.21 -5.36
C SER A 375 4.03 -8.07 -6.39
N VAL A 376 5.18 -7.90 -7.03
CA VAL A 376 5.39 -6.89 -8.10
C VAL A 376 4.52 -7.19 -9.32
N ASN A 377 4.51 -8.45 -9.78
CA ASN A 377 3.66 -8.87 -10.90
C ASN A 377 2.18 -8.76 -10.50
N LYS A 378 1.81 -9.19 -9.29
CA LYS A 378 0.44 -9.08 -8.76
C LYS A 378 -0.09 -7.65 -8.74
N ALA A 379 0.72 -6.69 -8.31
CA ALA A 379 0.33 -5.28 -8.29
C ALA A 379 0.09 -4.74 -9.70
N LEU A 380 0.94 -5.11 -10.66
CA LEU A 380 0.83 -4.66 -12.05
C LEU A 380 -0.32 -5.34 -12.81
N ASN A 381 -0.52 -6.66 -12.67
CA ASN A 381 -1.67 -7.36 -13.26
C ASN A 381 -2.99 -6.81 -12.72
N MET A 382 -3.08 -6.54 -11.41
CA MET A 382 -4.26 -5.88 -10.81
C MET A 382 -4.57 -4.52 -11.44
N VAL A 383 -3.56 -3.70 -11.75
CA VAL A 383 -3.75 -2.44 -12.48
C VAL A 383 -4.16 -2.70 -13.94
N CYS A 384 -3.64 -3.73 -14.60
CA CYS A 384 -4.05 -4.12 -15.94
C CYS A 384 -5.52 -4.55 -16.01
N CYS A 385 -6.00 -5.42 -15.11
CA CYS A 385 -7.40 -5.82 -15.04
C CYS A 385 -8.32 -4.63 -14.76
N TRP A 386 -7.93 -3.72 -13.87
CA TRP A 386 -8.68 -2.48 -13.62
C TRP A 386 -8.69 -1.54 -14.83
N ALA A 387 -7.57 -1.43 -15.55
CA ALA A 387 -7.47 -0.61 -16.75
C ALA A 387 -8.31 -1.17 -17.91
N GLU A 388 -8.51 -2.49 -17.97
CA GLU A 388 -9.43 -3.16 -18.90
C GLU A 388 -10.90 -2.94 -18.49
N ASP A 389 -11.28 -3.35 -17.28
CA ASP A 389 -12.61 -3.12 -16.70
C ASP A 389 -12.52 -3.04 -15.15
N PRO A 390 -12.74 -1.85 -14.56
CA PRO A 390 -12.78 -1.65 -13.11
C PRO A 390 -13.84 -2.48 -12.37
N ASN A 391 -14.87 -2.99 -13.07
CA ASN A 391 -15.94 -3.79 -12.49
C ASN A 391 -15.74 -5.30 -12.68
N SER A 392 -14.66 -5.72 -13.34
CA SER A 392 -14.40 -7.11 -13.70
C SER A 392 -14.34 -8.05 -12.49
N GLU A 393 -14.72 -9.31 -12.71
CA GLU A 393 -14.48 -10.37 -11.74
C GLU A 393 -12.98 -10.53 -11.44
N ALA A 394 -12.13 -10.43 -12.47
CA ALA A 394 -10.68 -10.51 -12.35
C ALA A 394 -10.11 -9.49 -11.35
N PHE A 395 -10.51 -8.21 -11.47
CA PHE A 395 -10.08 -7.17 -10.54
C PHE A 395 -10.54 -7.45 -9.09
N LYS A 396 -11.79 -7.90 -8.90
CA LYS A 396 -12.32 -8.26 -7.57
C LYS A 396 -11.57 -9.45 -6.93
N ARG A 397 -11.13 -10.41 -7.74
CA ARG A 397 -10.29 -11.54 -7.29
C ARG A 397 -8.88 -11.10 -6.91
N HIS A 398 -8.28 -10.18 -7.69
CA HIS A 398 -7.01 -9.56 -7.31
C HIS A 398 -7.07 -8.79 -6.00
N LEU A 399 -8.13 -8.03 -5.75
CA LEU A 399 -8.31 -7.31 -4.47
C LEU A 399 -8.39 -8.29 -3.29
N ALA A 400 -9.14 -9.38 -3.44
CA ALA A 400 -9.30 -10.39 -2.39
C ALA A 400 -7.97 -11.09 -2.00
N ARG A 401 -6.98 -11.11 -2.90
CA ARG A 401 -5.63 -11.66 -2.69
C ARG A 401 -4.58 -10.63 -2.27
N VAL A 402 -4.94 -9.37 -2.02
CA VAL A 402 -4.02 -8.36 -1.46
C VAL A 402 -3.51 -8.75 -0.06
N PRO A 403 -4.35 -9.23 0.89
CA PRO A 403 -3.90 -9.59 2.24
C PRO A 403 -2.86 -10.72 2.28
N ASP A 404 -2.85 -11.62 1.29
CA ASP A 404 -1.90 -12.73 1.16
C ASP A 404 -0.44 -12.25 1.04
N PHE A 405 -0.22 -10.97 0.68
CA PHE A 405 1.09 -10.34 0.63
C PHE A 405 1.40 -9.43 1.83
N LEU A 406 0.48 -9.28 2.79
CA LEU A 406 0.65 -8.37 3.93
C LEU A 406 1.04 -9.13 5.20
N TRP A 407 2.20 -8.81 5.75
CA TRP A 407 2.73 -9.40 6.98
C TRP A 407 2.86 -8.36 8.08
N ILE A 408 2.60 -8.75 9.33
CA ILE A 408 2.67 -7.86 10.49
C ILE A 408 3.65 -8.40 11.52
N SER A 409 4.62 -7.55 11.90
CA SER A 409 5.62 -7.83 12.93
C SER A 409 5.66 -6.69 13.94
N GLU A 410 6.61 -6.69 14.87
CA GLU A 410 6.78 -5.56 15.81
C GLU A 410 7.24 -4.25 15.14
N ASP A 411 7.65 -4.30 13.87
CA ASP A 411 8.07 -3.18 13.04
C ASP A 411 6.95 -2.59 12.16
N GLY A 412 5.72 -3.08 12.27
CA GLY A 412 4.56 -2.58 11.52
C GLY A 412 4.01 -3.59 10.51
N MET A 413 3.36 -3.08 9.46
CA MET A 413 2.83 -3.88 8.35
C MET A 413 3.74 -3.75 7.12
N LYS A 414 4.17 -4.88 6.57
CA LYS A 414 5.07 -4.95 5.41
C LYS A 414 4.45 -5.76 4.29
N ALA A 415 4.95 -5.54 3.07
CA ALA A 415 4.62 -6.37 1.92
C ALA A 415 5.70 -7.43 1.68
N GLN A 416 5.28 -8.69 1.62
CA GLN A 416 6.11 -9.84 1.31
C GLN A 416 6.49 -9.88 -0.18
N VAL A 417 7.63 -10.49 -0.50
CA VAL A 417 8.09 -10.65 -1.90
C VAL A 417 7.24 -11.68 -2.67
N TYR A 418 6.80 -12.73 -1.98
CA TYR A 418 5.86 -13.76 -2.44
C TYR A 418 4.70 -13.88 -1.44
N ASP A 419 3.75 -14.78 -1.65
CA ASP A 419 2.69 -15.15 -0.69
C ASP A 419 3.20 -15.95 0.52
N GLY A 420 4.46 -15.75 0.92
CA GLY A 420 5.25 -16.55 1.87
C GLY A 420 6.32 -17.43 1.20
N VAL A 421 6.97 -18.30 1.99
CA VAL A 421 7.99 -19.28 1.53
C VAL A 421 7.78 -20.67 2.16
N GLN A 422 6.52 -21.00 2.43
CA GLN A 422 6.07 -22.10 3.28
C GLN A 422 6.63 -23.47 2.83
N ASN A 423 6.67 -23.73 1.51
CA ASN A 423 7.13 -25.02 0.96
C ASN A 423 8.65 -25.15 1.13
N TRP A 424 9.39 -24.07 0.92
CA TRP A 424 10.84 -24.00 1.08
C TRP A 424 11.26 -24.23 2.54
N GLU A 425 10.72 -23.45 3.47
CA GLU A 425 11.04 -23.55 4.89
C GLU A 425 10.67 -24.91 5.46
N THR A 426 9.43 -25.37 5.22
CA THR A 426 8.96 -26.67 5.72
C THR A 426 9.82 -27.82 5.19
N SER A 427 10.31 -27.75 3.95
CA SER A 427 11.20 -28.78 3.39
C SER A 427 12.55 -28.83 4.09
N PHE A 428 13.12 -27.69 4.52
CA PHE A 428 14.34 -27.67 5.31
C PHE A 428 14.12 -28.05 6.77
N ILE A 429 13.01 -27.62 7.39
CA ILE A 429 12.65 -28.00 8.75
C ILE A 429 12.45 -29.52 8.83
N ILE A 430 11.70 -30.14 7.92
CA ILE A 430 11.56 -31.61 7.86
C ILE A 430 12.92 -32.30 7.70
N GLN A 431 13.82 -31.79 6.84
CA GLN A 431 15.18 -32.34 6.71
C GLN A 431 15.98 -32.24 8.01
N ALA A 432 15.87 -31.13 8.74
CA ALA A 432 16.53 -30.94 10.03
C ALA A 432 15.98 -31.90 11.10
N TYR A 433 14.66 -32.07 11.21
CA TYR A 433 14.06 -33.04 12.14
C TYR A 433 14.49 -34.47 11.80
N CYS A 434 14.42 -34.86 10.52
CA CYS A 434 14.87 -36.18 10.05
C CYS A 434 16.34 -36.46 10.39
N ALA A 435 17.22 -35.45 10.32
CA ALA A 435 18.63 -35.57 10.68
C ALA A 435 18.86 -35.86 12.18
N THR A 436 17.89 -35.58 13.04
CA THR A 436 17.92 -35.87 14.48
C THR A 436 17.22 -37.19 14.87
N GLY A 437 16.69 -37.93 13.89
CA GLY A 437 15.86 -39.12 14.13
C GLY A 437 14.43 -38.82 14.57
N LEU A 438 14.00 -37.56 14.51
CA LEU A 438 12.63 -37.12 14.75
C LEU A 438 11.88 -36.85 13.43
N CYS A 439 10.61 -36.48 13.53
CA CYS A 439 9.77 -36.11 12.39
C CYS A 439 8.90 -34.89 12.72
N ALA A 440 8.48 -34.19 11.68
CA ALA A 440 7.44 -33.17 11.72
C ALA A 440 6.24 -33.61 10.87
N CYS A 441 5.04 -33.09 11.16
CA CYS A 441 3.86 -33.34 10.32
C CYS A 441 3.96 -32.52 9.02
N PRO A 442 3.95 -33.13 7.82
CA PRO A 442 4.14 -32.39 6.57
C PRO A 442 2.82 -31.84 5.99
N TYR A 443 2.78 -30.55 5.62
CA TYR A 443 1.66 -30.01 4.82
C TYR A 443 1.83 -30.19 3.30
N LEU A 444 3.06 -30.48 2.84
CA LEU A 444 3.53 -30.48 1.45
C LEU A 444 2.54 -31.09 0.43
N LYS A 445 2.01 -30.27 -0.50
CA LYS A 445 1.09 -30.69 -1.57
C LYS A 445 1.74 -30.67 -2.96
N VAL A 446 1.66 -31.79 -3.66
CA VAL A 446 2.15 -31.96 -5.04
C VAL A 446 1.23 -31.25 -6.04
N LEU A 447 1.82 -30.46 -6.95
CA LEU A 447 1.11 -29.73 -8.00
C LEU A 447 0.70 -30.60 -9.20
N TRP A 448 -0.31 -30.09 -9.92
CA TRP A 448 -0.75 -30.58 -11.23
C TRP A 448 -0.32 -29.65 -12.36
N ASN A 449 -0.48 -30.10 -13.60
CA ASN A 449 -0.31 -29.25 -14.77
C ASN A 449 -1.44 -28.22 -14.88
N HIS A 450 -1.08 -26.96 -15.11
CA HIS A 450 -2.03 -25.90 -15.47
C HIS A 450 -2.77 -26.24 -16.77
N PRO A 451 -4.07 -25.92 -16.88
CA PRO A 451 -4.86 -26.08 -18.10
C PRO A 451 -4.34 -25.22 -19.27
N GLY A 452 -4.76 -25.60 -20.48
CA GLY A 452 -4.38 -24.90 -21.72
C GLY A 452 -3.05 -25.34 -22.32
N ASP A 453 -2.61 -24.63 -23.36
CA ASP A 453 -1.31 -24.87 -24.00
C ASP A 453 -0.20 -24.14 -23.22
N GLN A 454 0.57 -24.93 -22.47
CA GLN A 454 1.72 -24.45 -21.68
C GLN A 454 2.85 -23.91 -22.56
N SER A 455 3.00 -24.39 -23.80
CA SER A 455 4.00 -23.90 -24.75
C SER A 455 3.64 -22.51 -25.26
N TYR A 456 2.36 -22.30 -25.59
CA TYR A 456 1.83 -20.98 -25.95
C TYR A 456 1.96 -19.98 -24.81
N SER A 457 1.54 -20.37 -23.60
CA SER A 457 1.58 -19.51 -22.41
C SER A 457 2.94 -19.46 -21.72
N HIS A 458 3.96 -20.09 -22.30
CA HIS A 458 5.34 -20.12 -21.83
C HIS A 458 5.54 -20.62 -20.39
N ARG A 459 4.63 -21.44 -19.84
CA ARG A 459 4.83 -22.07 -18.53
C ARG A 459 5.64 -23.35 -18.69
N HIS A 460 6.52 -23.62 -17.74
CA HIS A 460 7.15 -24.94 -17.63
C HIS A 460 6.17 -25.97 -17.05
N ARG A 461 6.44 -27.27 -17.25
CA ARG A 461 5.63 -28.36 -16.69
C ARG A 461 5.56 -28.24 -15.16
N SER A 462 4.36 -28.34 -14.59
CA SER A 462 4.14 -28.26 -13.13
C SER A 462 3.65 -29.54 -12.46
N LYS A 463 3.16 -30.53 -13.23
CA LYS A 463 2.76 -31.83 -12.68
C LYS A 463 3.92 -32.54 -11.98
N GLY A 464 3.82 -32.70 -10.66
CA GLY A 464 4.79 -33.38 -9.80
C GLY A 464 5.63 -32.46 -8.92
N SER A 465 5.56 -31.15 -9.11
CA SER A 465 6.44 -30.18 -8.45
C SER A 465 5.85 -29.54 -7.19
N TRP A 466 6.67 -28.73 -6.52
CA TRP A 466 6.26 -27.79 -5.48
C TRP A 466 6.63 -26.35 -5.88
N THR A 467 5.86 -25.39 -5.38
CA THR A 467 6.16 -23.96 -5.45
C THR A 467 7.15 -23.54 -4.35
N LEU A 468 7.67 -22.31 -4.41
CA LEU A 468 8.38 -21.69 -3.29
C LEU A 468 7.47 -21.53 -2.04
N SER A 469 6.22 -21.11 -2.28
CA SER A 469 5.25 -20.63 -1.29
C SER A 469 4.09 -21.62 -1.07
N SER A 470 2.85 -21.23 -1.40
CA SER A 470 1.64 -22.05 -1.36
C SER A 470 1.39 -22.78 -2.70
N ALA A 471 0.54 -23.81 -2.71
CA ALA A 471 0.18 -24.49 -3.96
C ALA A 471 -0.59 -23.58 -4.94
N ASP A 472 -1.31 -22.58 -4.42
CA ASP A 472 -2.11 -21.64 -5.21
C ASP A 472 -1.26 -20.71 -6.07
N ASN A 473 -0.04 -20.37 -5.64
CA ASN A 473 0.93 -19.61 -6.43
C ASN A 473 1.24 -20.29 -7.78
N GLY A 474 1.23 -21.62 -7.83
CA GLY A 474 1.36 -22.41 -9.05
C GLY A 474 2.69 -22.29 -9.83
N TRP A 475 3.67 -21.48 -9.39
CA TRP A 475 4.99 -21.40 -10.03
C TRP A 475 6.01 -22.33 -9.41
N THR A 476 6.68 -23.08 -10.28
CA THR A 476 7.44 -24.27 -9.89
C THR A 476 8.92 -23.98 -9.89
N VAL A 477 9.63 -24.39 -8.85
CA VAL A 477 11.06 -24.10 -8.68
C VAL A 477 11.85 -25.40 -8.58
N SER A 478 12.99 -25.47 -9.26
CA SER A 478 13.79 -26.70 -9.38
C SER A 478 14.37 -27.14 -8.04
N ASP A 479 14.91 -26.21 -7.26
CA ASP A 479 15.41 -26.43 -5.91
C ASP A 479 14.29 -26.76 -4.93
N THR A 480 13.22 -25.96 -4.87
CA THR A 480 12.14 -26.20 -3.90
C THR A 480 11.44 -27.54 -4.16
N THR A 481 11.27 -27.92 -5.43
CA THR A 481 10.81 -29.26 -5.80
C THR A 481 11.77 -30.35 -5.33
N ALA A 482 13.09 -30.12 -5.41
CA ALA A 482 14.10 -31.07 -4.97
C ALA A 482 14.22 -31.17 -3.43
N GLU A 483 14.13 -30.05 -2.71
CA GLU A 483 14.10 -30.00 -1.24
C GLU A 483 12.83 -30.65 -0.69
N ALA A 484 11.66 -30.36 -1.27
CA ALA A 484 10.40 -31.01 -0.92
C ALA A 484 10.41 -32.51 -1.24
N LEU A 485 10.94 -32.91 -2.40
CA LEU A 485 11.14 -34.32 -2.73
C LEU A 485 12.06 -35.02 -1.74
N LYS A 486 13.17 -34.37 -1.31
CA LYS A 486 14.04 -34.92 -0.24
C LYS A 486 13.30 -35.06 1.08
N ALA A 487 12.55 -34.05 1.50
CA ALA A 487 11.74 -34.11 2.72
C ALA A 487 10.76 -35.29 2.70
N VAL A 488 10.01 -35.47 1.60
CA VAL A 488 9.08 -36.60 1.39
C VAL A 488 9.81 -37.95 1.40
N LEU A 489 10.94 -38.08 0.71
CA LEU A 489 11.72 -39.31 0.66
C LEU A 489 12.34 -39.68 2.01
N LEU A 490 12.78 -38.70 2.82
CA LEU A 490 13.26 -38.93 4.18
C LEU A 490 12.14 -39.36 5.12
N LEU A 491 10.98 -38.69 5.09
CA LEU A 491 9.80 -39.09 5.86
C LEU A 491 9.35 -40.52 5.49
N SER A 492 9.49 -40.93 4.22
CA SER A 492 9.16 -42.31 3.79
C SER A 492 10.05 -43.40 4.43
N LYS A 493 11.21 -43.03 5.00
CA LYS A 493 12.08 -43.93 5.79
C LYS A 493 11.59 -44.08 7.24
N ILE A 494 10.67 -43.24 7.71
CA ILE A 494 10.10 -43.24 9.06
C ILE A 494 8.82 -44.11 9.09
N SER A 495 8.49 -44.68 10.25
CA SER A 495 7.30 -45.52 10.40
C SER A 495 6.01 -44.75 10.10
N ARG A 496 5.13 -45.34 9.25
CA ARG A 496 3.82 -44.77 8.89
C ARG A 496 2.91 -44.47 10.09
N ASN A 497 3.10 -45.19 11.19
CA ASN A 497 2.36 -44.94 12.44
C ASN A 497 2.68 -43.57 13.06
N ILE A 498 3.75 -42.91 12.61
CA ILE A 498 4.23 -41.62 13.12
C ILE A 498 3.97 -40.50 12.09
N VAL A 499 4.29 -40.74 10.81
CA VAL A 499 4.24 -39.72 9.74
C VAL A 499 3.02 -39.81 8.82
N GLY A 500 2.13 -40.78 9.04
CA GLY A 500 0.99 -41.07 8.16
C GLY A 500 1.36 -41.89 6.93
N ASP A 501 0.45 -41.94 5.96
CA ASP A 501 0.69 -42.65 4.70
C ASP A 501 1.63 -41.87 3.77
N PRO A 502 2.59 -42.55 3.12
CA PRO A 502 3.53 -41.91 2.21
C PRO A 502 2.82 -41.44 0.92
N ILE A 503 3.37 -40.40 0.29
CA ILE A 503 2.93 -39.94 -1.03
C ILE A 503 2.99 -41.11 -2.03
N GLU A 504 1.94 -41.23 -2.85
CA GLU A 504 1.82 -42.24 -3.92
C GLU A 504 3.07 -42.29 -4.80
N ARG A 505 3.58 -43.50 -5.08
CA ARG A 505 4.83 -43.72 -5.84
C ARG A 505 4.82 -43.00 -7.18
N GLU A 506 3.66 -42.99 -7.83
CA GLU A 506 3.39 -42.35 -9.12
C GLU A 506 3.63 -40.84 -9.04
N ARG A 507 3.30 -40.18 -7.92
CA ARG A 507 3.56 -38.74 -7.72
C ARG A 507 5.02 -38.45 -7.42
N VAL A 508 5.70 -39.34 -6.69
CA VAL A 508 7.16 -39.26 -6.50
C VAL A 508 7.89 -39.39 -7.85
N HIS A 509 7.40 -40.27 -8.73
CA HIS A 509 7.88 -40.39 -10.11
C HIS A 509 7.56 -39.13 -10.94
N ASP A 510 6.36 -38.55 -10.81
CA ASP A 510 6.03 -37.28 -11.46
C ASP A 510 6.95 -36.11 -11.01
N ALA A 511 7.39 -36.09 -9.75
CA ALA A 511 8.35 -35.11 -9.24
C ALA A 511 9.72 -35.25 -9.91
N VAL A 512 10.24 -36.48 -9.99
CA VAL A 512 11.48 -36.79 -10.72
C VAL A 512 11.35 -36.46 -12.21
N ASP A 513 10.17 -36.67 -12.78
CA ASP A 513 9.85 -36.31 -14.15
C ASP A 513 9.86 -34.80 -14.40
N CYS A 514 9.35 -34.03 -13.44
CA CYS A 514 9.43 -32.58 -13.45
C CYS A 514 10.88 -32.10 -13.32
N LEU A 515 11.63 -32.61 -12.34
CA LEU A 515 13.04 -32.28 -12.13
C LEU A 515 13.88 -32.54 -13.40
N LEU A 516 13.76 -33.74 -13.99
CA LEU A 516 14.48 -34.08 -15.22
C LEU A 516 14.06 -33.24 -16.44
N SER A 517 12.94 -32.51 -16.38
CA SER A 517 12.52 -31.56 -17.44
C SER A 517 13.16 -30.16 -17.31
N PHE A 518 13.72 -29.82 -16.14
CA PHE A 518 14.49 -28.57 -15.94
C PHE A 518 15.95 -28.67 -16.42
N VAL A 519 16.42 -29.88 -16.73
CA VAL A 519 17.81 -30.14 -17.13
C VAL A 519 18.19 -29.31 -18.36
N ASN A 520 19.15 -28.40 -18.19
CA ASN A 520 19.75 -27.65 -19.29
C ASN A 520 20.58 -28.56 -20.20
N LYS A 521 20.90 -28.09 -21.42
CA LYS A 521 21.68 -28.87 -22.40
C LYS A 521 23.07 -29.31 -21.92
N ASP A 522 23.63 -28.56 -20.97
CA ASP A 522 24.91 -28.79 -20.29
C ASP A 522 24.76 -29.61 -18.99
N GLY A 523 23.56 -30.11 -18.67
CA GLY A 523 23.27 -30.92 -17.48
C GLY A 523 23.05 -30.12 -16.19
N THR A 524 22.95 -28.79 -16.30
CA THR A 524 22.80 -27.87 -15.16
C THR A 524 21.34 -27.54 -14.86
N PHE A 525 21.09 -26.86 -13.73
CA PHE A 525 19.76 -26.39 -13.32
C PHE A 525 19.75 -24.90 -13.02
N SER A 526 18.76 -24.22 -13.62
CA SER A 526 18.37 -22.84 -13.30
C SER A 526 17.20 -22.84 -12.29
N THR A 527 16.53 -21.71 -12.07
CA THR A 527 15.51 -21.57 -11.00
C THR A 527 14.14 -22.18 -11.36
N TYR A 528 13.34 -21.44 -12.12
CA TYR A 528 11.93 -21.77 -12.37
C TYR A 528 11.74 -22.55 -13.66
N GLU A 529 12.70 -22.47 -14.60
CA GLU A 529 12.62 -23.05 -15.93
C GLU A 529 13.99 -23.51 -16.41
N CYS A 530 14.06 -24.23 -17.53
CA CYS A 530 15.33 -24.41 -18.23
C CYS A 530 15.76 -23.10 -18.92
N LYS A 531 17.06 -22.95 -19.17
CA LYS A 531 17.67 -21.82 -19.89
C LYS A 531 17.20 -21.78 -21.34
N ARG A 532 16.17 -20.97 -21.61
CA ARG A 532 15.50 -20.82 -22.92
C ARG A 532 16.21 -19.89 -23.92
N THR A 533 17.16 -19.06 -23.47
CA THR A 533 17.93 -18.17 -24.36
C THR A 533 19.41 -18.03 -23.97
N SER A 534 20.18 -17.34 -24.81
CA SER A 534 21.63 -17.18 -24.69
C SER A 534 22.01 -15.97 -23.83
N THR A 535 23.13 -16.06 -23.10
CA THR A 535 23.60 -15.02 -22.17
C THR A 535 23.92 -13.68 -22.82
N TRP A 536 24.29 -13.65 -24.11
CA TRP A 536 24.51 -12.39 -24.83
C TRP A 536 23.24 -11.53 -24.95
N ILE A 537 22.05 -12.12 -24.81
CA ILE A 537 20.77 -11.41 -24.82
C ILE A 537 20.61 -10.50 -23.58
N GLU A 538 21.42 -10.65 -22.53
CA GLU A 538 21.50 -9.70 -21.40
C GLU A 538 21.92 -8.28 -21.86
N ILE A 539 22.43 -8.11 -23.10
CA ILE A 539 22.57 -6.79 -23.72
C ILE A 539 21.23 -6.04 -23.81
N LEU A 540 20.10 -6.75 -23.88
CA LEU A 540 18.76 -6.19 -23.89
C LEU A 540 18.20 -5.94 -22.48
N ASN A 541 19.00 -6.10 -21.40
CA ASN A 541 18.51 -5.85 -20.04
C ASN A 541 17.97 -4.40 -19.92
N PRO A 542 16.66 -4.23 -19.66
CA PRO A 542 16.04 -2.92 -19.57
C PRO A 542 16.28 -2.21 -18.23
N CYS A 543 16.69 -2.93 -17.18
CA CYS A 543 16.78 -2.42 -15.81
C CYS A 543 18.19 -1.92 -15.46
N GLU A 544 18.28 -0.71 -14.89
CA GLU A 544 19.52 -0.16 -14.34
C GLU A 544 19.94 -0.80 -13.01
N SER A 545 19.01 -1.37 -12.24
CA SER A 545 19.24 -1.78 -10.86
C SER A 545 19.49 -3.28 -10.68
N PHE A 546 19.03 -4.13 -11.61
CA PHE A 546 19.17 -5.58 -11.52
C PHE A 546 20.01 -6.15 -12.68
N PRO A 547 21.19 -6.74 -12.41
CA PRO A 547 21.96 -7.48 -13.42
C PRO A 547 21.31 -8.81 -13.77
N ASN A 548 21.65 -9.35 -14.94
CA ASN A 548 21.33 -10.72 -15.37
C ASN A 548 19.84 -11.09 -15.28
N MET A 549 18.98 -10.13 -15.58
CA MET A 549 17.54 -10.29 -15.43
C MET A 549 16.90 -10.99 -16.65
N ILE A 550 17.57 -11.11 -17.80
CA ILE A 550 16.94 -11.67 -19.00
C ILE A 550 17.00 -13.20 -19.04
N VAL A 551 18.04 -13.83 -18.52
CA VAL A 551 18.25 -15.29 -18.63
C VAL A 551 18.09 -15.98 -17.28
N ASP A 552 17.37 -17.11 -17.25
CA ASP A 552 17.36 -18.01 -16.09
C ASP A 552 18.71 -18.78 -16.07
N HIS A 553 19.71 -18.21 -15.41
CA HIS A 553 21.07 -18.78 -15.38
C HIS A 553 21.12 -20.04 -14.52
N PRO A 554 22.02 -20.99 -14.80
CA PRO A 554 22.21 -22.13 -13.92
C PRO A 554 23.04 -21.76 -12.69
N TYR A 555 22.59 -22.20 -11.51
CA TYR A 555 23.23 -21.90 -10.22
C TYR A 555 23.75 -23.18 -9.54
N PRO A 556 24.91 -23.12 -8.85
CA PRO A 556 25.42 -24.23 -8.04
C PRO A 556 24.41 -24.74 -7.02
N GLU A 557 23.61 -23.87 -6.41
CA GLU A 557 22.67 -24.21 -5.33
C GLU A 557 21.44 -24.97 -5.87
N CYS A 558 20.83 -24.49 -6.96
CA CYS A 558 19.74 -25.21 -7.63
C CYS A 558 20.23 -26.57 -8.15
N THR A 559 21.40 -26.58 -8.80
CA THR A 559 22.03 -27.79 -9.32
C THR A 559 22.37 -28.79 -8.20
N SER A 560 22.83 -28.30 -7.05
CA SER A 560 23.13 -29.09 -5.85
C SER A 560 21.88 -29.72 -5.25
N SER A 561 20.81 -28.94 -5.10
CA SER A 561 19.53 -29.37 -4.54
C SER A 561 18.95 -30.54 -5.34
N VAL A 562 18.89 -30.38 -6.67
CA VAL A 562 18.39 -31.41 -7.59
C VAL A 562 19.28 -32.65 -7.61
N LEU A 563 20.62 -32.50 -7.63
CA LEU A 563 21.55 -33.63 -7.55
C LEU A 563 21.31 -34.47 -6.29
N GLN A 564 21.22 -33.83 -5.12
CA GLN A 564 20.96 -34.53 -3.85
C GLN A 564 19.61 -35.27 -3.87
N ALA A 565 18.56 -34.65 -4.40
CA ALA A 565 17.23 -35.26 -4.48
C ALA A 565 17.19 -36.47 -5.44
N LEU A 566 17.81 -36.35 -6.61
CA LEU A 566 17.93 -37.45 -7.58
C LEU A 566 18.78 -38.61 -7.04
N MET A 567 19.82 -38.32 -6.25
CA MET A 567 20.61 -39.35 -5.56
C MET A 567 19.77 -40.11 -4.51
N LEU A 568 19.09 -39.40 -3.60
CA LEU A 568 18.24 -40.02 -2.58
C LEU A 568 17.08 -40.81 -3.21
N PHE A 569 16.50 -40.31 -4.30
CA PHE A 569 15.48 -41.03 -5.06
C PHE A 569 16.04 -42.33 -5.66
N LYS A 570 17.24 -42.29 -6.27
CA LYS A 570 17.89 -43.46 -6.89
C LYS A 570 18.14 -44.59 -5.89
N GLU A 571 18.48 -44.27 -4.64
CA GLU A 571 18.65 -45.25 -3.55
C GLU A 571 17.35 -45.98 -3.21
N LEU A 572 16.22 -45.27 -3.20
CA LEU A 572 14.93 -45.77 -2.74
C LEU A 572 14.05 -46.36 -3.86
N HIS A 573 14.20 -45.88 -5.10
CA HIS A 573 13.37 -46.22 -6.26
C HIS A 573 14.22 -46.77 -7.42
N TYR A 574 14.92 -47.88 -7.16
CA TYR A 574 15.79 -48.52 -8.14
C TYR A 574 15.06 -48.88 -9.46
N GLY A 575 15.70 -48.59 -10.59
CA GLY A 575 15.23 -48.95 -11.94
C GLY A 575 14.38 -47.89 -12.65
N TYR A 576 13.89 -46.84 -11.97
CA TYR A 576 13.19 -45.74 -12.63
C TYR A 576 14.20 -44.74 -13.23
N ARG A 577 14.12 -44.48 -14.55
CA ARG A 577 14.88 -43.44 -15.29
C ARG A 577 16.39 -43.39 -14.96
N THR A 578 16.97 -44.55 -14.65
CA THR A 578 18.29 -44.62 -13.98
C THR A 578 19.43 -44.08 -14.85
N LYS A 579 19.39 -44.25 -16.18
CA LYS A 579 20.45 -43.76 -17.08
C LYS A 579 20.47 -42.24 -17.17
N GLU A 580 19.28 -41.65 -17.23
CA GLU A 580 19.03 -40.22 -17.31
C GLU A 580 19.44 -39.53 -16.00
N ILE A 581 19.02 -40.11 -14.87
CA ILE A 581 19.40 -39.69 -13.51
C ILE A 581 20.92 -39.74 -13.35
N GLU A 582 21.57 -40.87 -13.69
CA GLU A 582 23.03 -41.00 -13.56
C GLU A 582 23.82 -40.05 -14.46
N LYS A 583 23.32 -39.76 -15.67
CA LYS A 583 23.93 -38.72 -16.53
C LYS A 583 23.81 -37.35 -15.85
N CYS A 584 22.61 -36.99 -15.43
CA CYS A 584 22.32 -35.72 -14.77
C CYS A 584 23.21 -35.48 -13.55
N ILE A 585 23.35 -36.48 -12.66
CA ILE A 585 24.22 -36.38 -11.46
C ILE A 585 25.68 -36.12 -11.83
N ARG A 586 26.22 -36.78 -12.86
CA ARG A 586 27.62 -36.59 -13.30
C ARG A 586 27.86 -35.18 -13.85
N ASP A 587 26.96 -34.73 -14.72
CA ASP A 587 27.08 -33.43 -15.37
C ASP A 587 26.92 -32.29 -14.33
N ALA A 588 25.93 -32.42 -13.43
CA ALA A 588 25.71 -31.51 -12.31
C ALA A 588 26.91 -31.42 -11.35
N ALA A 589 27.55 -32.55 -11.00
CA ALA A 589 28.75 -32.54 -10.18
C ALA A 589 29.92 -31.84 -10.88
N THR A 590 30.11 -32.11 -12.18
CA THR A 590 31.16 -31.47 -13.00
C THR A 590 30.94 -29.96 -13.11
N PHE A 591 29.68 -29.53 -13.23
CA PHE A 591 29.34 -28.11 -13.21
C PHE A 591 29.71 -27.44 -11.88
N ILE A 592 29.37 -28.06 -10.75
CA ILE A 592 29.72 -27.54 -9.42
C ILE A 592 31.24 -27.45 -9.24
N GLU A 593 32.00 -28.46 -9.69
CA GLU A 593 33.48 -28.43 -9.72
C GLU A 593 33.99 -27.26 -10.60
N SER A 594 33.38 -27.01 -11.77
CA SER A 594 33.75 -25.91 -12.68
C SER A 594 33.39 -24.49 -12.21
N ARG A 595 32.51 -24.36 -11.21
CA ARG A 595 32.08 -23.07 -10.64
C ARG A 595 32.85 -22.65 -9.39
N GLN A 596 33.84 -23.44 -8.98
CA GLN A 596 34.69 -23.09 -7.85
C GLN A 596 35.67 -21.96 -8.23
N GLY A 597 35.79 -20.95 -7.37
CA GLY A 597 36.80 -19.90 -7.49
C GLY A 597 38.23 -20.45 -7.28
N GLU A 598 39.23 -19.71 -7.75
CA GLU A 598 40.64 -20.11 -7.62
C GLU A 598 41.06 -20.32 -6.15
N ASP A 599 40.53 -19.45 -5.27
CA ASP A 599 40.67 -19.44 -3.81
C ASP A 599 39.96 -20.60 -3.10
N GLY A 600 39.18 -21.41 -3.85
CA GLY A 600 38.42 -22.54 -3.34
C GLY A 600 36.98 -22.24 -2.96
N SER A 601 36.54 -20.99 -3.06
CA SER A 601 35.19 -20.58 -2.69
C SER A 601 34.14 -20.94 -3.75
N TRP A 602 32.86 -20.89 -3.37
CA TRP A 602 31.73 -20.84 -4.31
C TRP A 602 30.84 -19.66 -3.94
N LEU A 603 30.51 -18.83 -4.93
CA LEU A 603 29.64 -17.67 -4.75
C LEU A 603 28.18 -18.11 -4.67
N GLY A 604 27.55 -17.93 -3.51
CA GLY A 604 26.09 -18.07 -3.35
C GLY A 604 25.35 -16.88 -3.98
N THR A 605 24.27 -17.18 -4.69
CA THR A 605 23.36 -16.20 -5.31
C THR A 605 22.10 -16.01 -4.49
N TRP A 606 21.55 -17.10 -3.91
CA TRP A 606 20.25 -17.08 -3.22
C TRP A 606 20.35 -16.97 -1.69
N GLY A 607 21.56 -16.93 -1.16
CA GLY A 607 21.86 -16.71 0.26
C GLY A 607 23.25 -16.08 0.41
N VAL A 608 23.53 -15.40 1.53
CA VAL A 608 24.77 -14.62 1.72
C VAL A 608 25.89 -15.44 2.37
N CYS A 609 27.02 -15.67 1.71
CA CYS A 609 27.23 -15.68 0.25
C CYS A 609 28.18 -16.85 -0.07
N PHE A 610 29.43 -16.78 0.39
CA PHE A 610 30.39 -17.85 0.23
C PHE A 610 30.18 -19.00 1.22
N THR A 611 29.70 -18.73 2.43
CA THR A 611 29.30 -19.80 3.38
C THR A 611 28.12 -20.62 2.84
N TYR A 612 27.13 -19.94 2.24
CA TYR A 612 25.98 -20.57 1.57
C TYR A 612 26.40 -21.40 0.35
N GLY A 613 27.17 -20.80 -0.58
CA GLY A 613 27.64 -21.47 -1.78
C GLY A 613 28.52 -22.69 -1.48
N ALA A 614 29.43 -22.59 -0.50
CA ALA A 614 30.25 -23.73 -0.09
C ALA A 614 29.43 -24.88 0.51
N PHE A 615 28.40 -24.58 1.31
CA PHE A 615 27.50 -25.59 1.89
C PHE A 615 26.80 -26.40 0.79
N PHE A 616 26.15 -25.74 -0.16
CA PHE A 616 25.46 -26.45 -1.25
C PHE A 616 26.45 -27.21 -2.15
N SER A 617 27.57 -26.60 -2.53
CA SER A 617 28.55 -27.24 -3.42
C SER A 617 29.18 -28.47 -2.78
N VAL A 618 29.70 -28.38 -1.55
CA VAL A 618 30.34 -29.53 -0.88
C VAL A 618 29.33 -30.64 -0.63
N LYS A 619 28.12 -30.33 -0.16
CA LYS A 619 27.06 -31.34 0.09
C LYS A 619 26.68 -32.10 -1.19
N ALA A 620 26.62 -31.43 -2.35
CA ALA A 620 26.38 -32.09 -3.63
C ALA A 620 27.55 -32.97 -4.10
N LEU A 621 28.79 -32.49 -3.97
CA LEU A 621 29.97 -33.28 -4.36
C LEU A 621 30.08 -34.55 -3.51
N VAL A 622 29.81 -34.45 -2.21
CA VAL A 622 29.75 -35.60 -1.30
C VAL A 622 28.62 -36.57 -1.70
N ALA A 623 27.42 -36.06 -2.00
CA ALA A 623 26.32 -36.88 -2.52
C ALA A 623 26.65 -37.55 -3.88
N ALA A 624 27.50 -36.93 -4.70
CA ALA A 624 28.04 -37.50 -5.95
C ALA A 624 29.22 -38.48 -5.73
N GLY A 625 29.51 -38.85 -4.48
CA GLY A 625 30.56 -39.82 -4.13
C GLY A 625 31.98 -39.25 -4.11
N ARG A 626 32.15 -37.92 -4.00
CA ARG A 626 33.45 -37.29 -3.72
C ARG A 626 33.73 -37.31 -2.22
N THR A 627 35.00 -37.42 -1.86
CA THR A 627 35.49 -37.34 -0.47
C THR A 627 36.59 -36.29 -0.35
N TYR A 628 37.01 -35.96 0.88
CA TYR A 628 38.12 -35.04 1.11
C TYR A 628 39.44 -35.54 0.50
N GLU A 629 39.67 -36.85 0.49
CA GLU A 629 40.87 -37.49 -0.07
C GLU A 629 40.84 -37.52 -1.60
N SER A 630 39.66 -37.75 -2.18
CA SER A 630 39.50 -37.93 -3.63
C SER A 630 39.28 -36.63 -4.41
N SER A 631 38.68 -35.58 -3.82
CA SER A 631 38.39 -34.32 -4.50
C SER A 631 39.27 -33.16 -4.04
N SER A 632 40.04 -32.58 -4.97
CA SER A 632 40.76 -31.31 -4.75
C SER A 632 39.82 -30.15 -4.45
N SER A 633 38.63 -30.13 -5.06
CA SER A 633 37.63 -29.08 -4.85
C SER A 633 37.08 -29.08 -3.42
N ILE A 634 36.78 -30.26 -2.85
CA ILE A 634 36.37 -30.34 -1.44
C ILE A 634 37.49 -29.83 -0.52
N ARG A 635 38.76 -30.21 -0.77
CA ARG A 635 39.90 -29.72 0.03
C ARG A 635 40.06 -28.21 -0.03
N LYS A 636 39.99 -27.63 -1.22
CA LYS A 636 40.04 -26.18 -1.43
C LYS A 636 38.90 -25.46 -0.71
N GLY A 637 37.66 -25.96 -0.82
CA GLY A 637 36.49 -25.40 -0.15
C GLY A 637 36.60 -25.45 1.38
N CYS A 638 37.07 -26.57 1.94
CA CYS A 638 37.32 -26.69 3.38
C CYS A 638 38.42 -25.73 3.84
N HIS A 639 39.51 -25.61 3.09
CA HIS A 639 40.59 -24.67 3.41
C HIS A 639 40.09 -23.22 3.38
N PHE A 640 39.32 -22.84 2.36
CA PHE A 640 38.68 -21.53 2.30
C PHE A 640 37.80 -21.27 3.52
N ILE A 641 36.86 -22.17 3.85
CA ILE A 641 35.96 -22.00 5.01
C ILE A 641 36.74 -21.92 6.32
N LEU A 642 37.71 -22.82 6.56
CA LEU A 642 38.55 -22.77 7.76
C LEU A 642 39.36 -21.46 7.86
N SER A 643 39.82 -20.90 6.73
CA SER A 643 40.52 -19.60 6.70
C SER A 643 39.65 -18.40 7.11
N LYS A 644 38.33 -18.55 7.15
CA LYS A 644 37.36 -17.53 7.55
C LYS A 644 36.79 -17.75 8.97
N GLN A 645 37.23 -18.79 9.68
CA GLN A 645 36.79 -18.99 11.06
C GLN A 645 37.31 -17.85 11.94
N LEU A 646 36.39 -17.20 12.66
CA LEU A 646 36.71 -16.10 13.57
C LEU A 646 37.40 -16.64 14.83
N SER A 647 38.12 -15.77 15.55
CA SER A 647 38.75 -16.11 16.84
C SER A 647 37.75 -16.62 17.87
N THR A 648 36.50 -16.16 17.80
CA THR A 648 35.38 -16.62 18.63
C THR A 648 34.95 -18.06 18.34
N GLY A 649 35.31 -18.61 17.17
CA GLY A 649 34.93 -19.96 16.73
C GLY A 649 33.82 -20.02 15.69
N GLY A 650 33.12 -18.92 15.42
CA GLY A 650 32.04 -18.85 14.45
C GLY A 650 32.46 -18.29 13.10
N TRP A 651 31.48 -18.08 12.22
CA TRP A 651 31.60 -17.34 10.97
C TRP A 651 30.53 -16.25 10.94
N GLY A 652 30.85 -15.10 10.37
CA GLY A 652 29.87 -14.04 10.11
C GLY A 652 30.19 -13.36 8.78
N GLU A 653 29.26 -13.41 7.85
CA GLU A 653 29.45 -12.93 6.49
C GLU A 653 28.54 -11.74 6.20
N SER A 654 29.09 -10.65 5.69
CA SER A 654 28.33 -9.46 5.34
C SER A 654 27.73 -9.59 3.93
N HIS A 655 26.52 -9.10 3.74
CA HIS A 655 25.91 -8.89 2.42
C HIS A 655 26.81 -8.19 1.39
N VAL A 656 27.77 -7.36 1.85
CA VAL A 656 28.77 -6.71 1.00
C VAL A 656 29.58 -7.75 0.21
N SER A 657 29.73 -8.98 0.70
CA SER A 657 30.32 -10.10 -0.06
C SER A 657 29.63 -10.32 -1.42
N ASN A 658 28.30 -10.17 -1.48
CA ASN A 658 27.57 -10.28 -2.75
C ASN A 658 27.85 -9.06 -3.65
N GLU A 659 28.05 -7.87 -3.12
CA GLU A 659 28.36 -6.67 -3.91
C GLU A 659 29.80 -6.70 -4.46
N THR A 660 30.78 -7.08 -3.63
CA THR A 660 32.22 -7.05 -3.97
C THR A 660 32.72 -8.34 -4.60
N LYS A 661 31.96 -9.45 -4.52
CA LYS A 661 32.36 -10.80 -4.96
C LYS A 661 33.62 -11.31 -4.24
N VAL A 662 33.82 -10.88 -3.00
CA VAL A 662 34.92 -11.29 -2.11
C VAL A 662 34.36 -11.45 -0.70
N TYR A 663 34.78 -12.44 0.07
CA TYR A 663 34.31 -12.63 1.45
C TYR A 663 34.62 -11.39 2.32
N VAL A 664 33.58 -10.74 2.84
CA VAL A 664 33.65 -9.63 3.80
C VAL A 664 33.05 -10.06 5.14
N ASN A 665 33.82 -9.94 6.22
CA ASN A 665 33.32 -10.19 7.58
C ASN A 665 32.21 -9.20 7.96
N ILE A 666 31.31 -9.61 8.85
CA ILE A 666 30.42 -8.67 9.54
C ILE A 666 31.27 -7.70 10.39
N GLU A 667 30.90 -6.42 10.40
CA GLU A 667 31.60 -5.38 11.15
C GLU A 667 31.78 -5.75 12.63
N GLY A 668 33.02 -5.62 13.11
CA GLY A 668 33.46 -6.03 14.44
C GLY A 668 33.83 -7.51 14.56
N ASP A 669 34.05 -8.23 13.44
CA ASP A 669 34.40 -9.65 13.38
C ASP A 669 33.44 -10.53 14.20
N ARG A 670 32.15 -10.20 14.09
CA ARG A 670 31.06 -10.86 14.82
C ARG A 670 30.61 -12.12 14.10
N ALA A 671 30.45 -13.21 14.85
CA ALA A 671 29.84 -14.44 14.34
C ALA A 671 28.32 -14.27 14.12
N HIS A 672 27.80 -15.00 13.14
CA HIS A 672 26.38 -15.08 12.78
C HIS A 672 25.94 -16.54 12.83
N ALA A 673 24.78 -16.82 13.43
CA ALA A 673 24.30 -18.19 13.65
C ALA A 673 24.13 -18.95 12.33
N VAL A 674 23.50 -18.33 11.33
CA VAL A 674 23.25 -18.96 10.01
C VAL A 674 24.56 -19.25 9.25
N ASN A 675 25.47 -18.27 9.11
CA ASN A 675 26.76 -18.50 8.45
C ASN A 675 27.61 -19.55 9.20
N THR A 676 27.57 -19.54 10.54
CA THR A 676 28.24 -20.53 11.38
C THR A 676 27.66 -21.92 11.14
N ALA A 677 26.33 -22.06 11.06
CA ALA A 677 25.67 -23.33 10.77
C ALA A 677 26.01 -23.84 9.35
N TRP A 678 25.98 -23.00 8.31
CA TRP A 678 26.37 -23.39 6.95
C TRP A 678 27.85 -23.79 6.86
N ALA A 679 28.76 -23.03 7.47
CA ALA A 679 30.18 -23.38 7.52
C ALA A 679 30.43 -24.69 8.29
N MET A 680 29.76 -24.87 9.44
CA MET A 680 29.83 -26.09 10.24
C MET A 680 29.30 -27.31 9.47
N LEU A 681 28.15 -27.19 8.79
CA LEU A 681 27.59 -28.24 7.92
C LEU A 681 28.54 -28.56 6.76
N THR A 682 29.10 -27.56 6.08
CA THR A 682 30.08 -27.73 5.00
C THR A 682 31.24 -28.63 5.46
N LEU A 683 31.80 -28.33 6.63
CA LEU A 683 32.92 -29.06 7.20
C LEU A 683 32.52 -30.47 7.67
N ILE A 684 31.33 -30.63 8.27
CA ILE A 684 30.80 -31.95 8.66
C ILE A 684 30.64 -32.86 7.43
N TYR A 685 29.99 -32.39 6.36
CA TYR A 685 29.83 -33.18 5.13
C TYR A 685 31.17 -33.54 4.49
N ALA A 686 32.20 -32.70 4.65
CA ALA A 686 33.56 -32.96 4.16
C ALA A 686 34.42 -33.87 5.06
N GLY A 687 33.87 -34.48 6.11
CA GLY A 687 34.64 -35.36 7.01
C GLY A 687 35.67 -34.61 7.86
N GLN A 688 35.35 -33.38 8.29
CA GLN A 688 36.24 -32.60 9.14
C GLN A 688 36.31 -33.15 10.58
N MET A 689 35.26 -33.81 11.09
CA MET A 689 35.25 -34.40 12.45
C MET A 689 36.35 -35.44 12.64
N GLU A 690 36.57 -36.30 11.65
CA GLU A 690 37.56 -37.37 11.64
C GLU A 690 38.99 -36.85 11.46
N ARG A 691 39.15 -35.61 10.96
CA ARG A 691 40.43 -35.00 10.61
C ARG A 691 40.95 -34.05 11.68
N ASP A 692 40.11 -33.13 12.14
CA ASP A 692 40.33 -32.24 13.27
C ASP A 692 38.96 -31.67 13.71
N PRO A 693 38.40 -32.12 14.85
CA PRO A 693 37.10 -31.66 15.33
C PRO A 693 37.17 -30.30 16.03
N ALA A 694 38.35 -29.73 16.33
CA ALA A 694 38.45 -28.50 17.12
C ALA A 694 37.75 -27.28 16.48
N PRO A 695 37.81 -27.05 15.14
CA PRO A 695 37.00 -26.02 14.48
C PRO A 695 35.49 -26.21 14.69
N LEU A 696 35.01 -27.47 14.71
CA LEU A 696 33.59 -27.79 14.86
C LEU A 696 33.11 -27.67 16.30
N HIS A 697 33.93 -28.05 17.29
CA HIS A 697 33.64 -27.82 18.71
C HIS A 697 33.59 -26.32 19.03
N ARG A 698 34.50 -25.51 18.47
CA ARG A 698 34.44 -24.04 18.58
C ARG A 698 33.16 -23.48 17.96
N ALA A 699 32.75 -23.97 16.80
CA ALA A 699 31.50 -23.55 16.13
C ALA A 699 30.25 -23.89 16.98
N ALA A 700 30.18 -25.12 17.49
CA ALA A 700 29.10 -25.59 18.33
C ALA A 700 28.96 -24.73 19.62
N LYS A 701 30.10 -24.40 20.25
CA LYS A 701 30.16 -23.52 21.43
C LYS A 701 29.59 -22.14 21.17
N VAL A 702 29.88 -21.55 19.99
CA VAL A 702 29.31 -20.27 19.57
C VAL A 702 27.79 -20.35 19.41
N LEU A 703 27.28 -21.41 18.77
CA LEU A 703 25.84 -21.61 18.61
C LEU A 703 25.15 -21.81 19.97
N ILE A 704 25.69 -22.67 20.83
CA ILE A 704 25.21 -22.86 22.22
C ILE A 704 25.13 -21.51 22.97
N ASN A 705 26.20 -20.71 22.94
CA ASN A 705 26.26 -19.43 23.64
C ASN A 705 25.39 -18.32 23.00
N MET A 706 24.96 -18.50 21.74
CA MET A 706 23.99 -17.65 21.06
C MET A 706 22.53 -18.04 21.33
N GLN A 707 22.25 -19.27 21.75
CA GLN A 707 20.88 -19.71 22.03
C GLN A 707 20.27 -18.86 23.16
N MET A 708 19.04 -18.41 22.95
CA MET A 708 18.25 -17.62 23.90
C MET A 708 17.63 -18.52 24.97
N ASP A 709 17.17 -17.93 26.08
CA ASP A 709 16.51 -18.65 27.18
C ASP A 709 15.24 -19.38 26.72
N THR A 710 14.58 -18.89 25.66
CA THR A 710 13.44 -19.52 24.96
C THR A 710 13.79 -20.76 24.14
N GLY A 711 15.08 -21.03 23.87
CA GLY A 711 15.53 -22.09 22.95
C GLY A 711 15.72 -21.62 21.50
N GLU A 712 15.20 -20.43 21.16
CA GLU A 712 15.41 -19.75 19.89
C GLU A 712 16.83 -19.20 19.72
N PHE A 713 17.13 -18.71 18.52
CA PHE A 713 18.33 -17.94 18.20
C PHE A 713 17.94 -16.48 17.92
N PRO A 714 18.76 -15.49 18.29
CA PRO A 714 18.43 -14.09 18.08
C PRO A 714 18.41 -13.78 16.57
N GLN A 715 17.37 -13.07 16.10
CA GLN A 715 17.41 -12.48 14.77
C GLN A 715 18.60 -11.52 14.69
N GLN A 716 19.57 -11.89 13.84
CA GLN A 716 20.78 -11.15 13.53
C GLN A 716 20.61 -10.46 12.18
N ALA A 717 21.58 -9.63 11.79
CA ALA A 717 21.57 -8.91 10.53
C ALA A 717 21.81 -9.83 9.33
N CYS A 718 20.82 -10.65 9.01
CA CYS A 718 20.76 -11.44 7.79
C CYS A 718 20.20 -10.56 6.67
N LYS A 719 20.84 -10.58 5.50
CA LYS A 719 20.28 -9.94 4.29
C LYS A 719 20.16 -10.97 3.19
N GLU A 720 18.99 -11.59 3.06
CA GLU A 720 18.68 -12.26 1.81
C GLU A 720 18.53 -11.19 0.73
N ASN A 721 19.28 -11.34 -0.37
CA ASN A 721 19.36 -10.32 -1.41
C ASN A 721 19.07 -10.98 -2.76
N PHE A 722 17.95 -10.65 -3.37
CA PHE A 722 17.54 -11.14 -4.69
C PHE A 722 18.31 -10.49 -5.87
N GLU A 723 19.47 -9.86 -5.61
CA GLU A 723 20.32 -9.20 -6.61
C GLU A 723 21.41 -10.16 -7.12
N GLN A 724 21.34 -10.50 -8.42
CA GLN A 724 22.27 -11.44 -9.04
C GLN A 724 23.72 -10.92 -9.18
N PRO A 725 24.73 -11.80 -9.37
CA PRO A 725 26.09 -11.41 -9.74
C PRO A 725 26.24 -10.85 -11.16
N LYS A 726 27.15 -9.88 -11.36
CA LYS A 726 27.69 -9.55 -12.69
C LYS A 726 28.61 -10.69 -13.19
N PRO A 727 28.58 -11.09 -14.48
CA PRO A 727 29.54 -12.04 -15.04
C PRO A 727 30.89 -11.40 -15.37
N TRP A 728 31.92 -12.25 -15.41
CA TRP A 728 33.22 -11.95 -16.01
C TRP A 728 33.08 -11.90 -17.55
N LEU A 729 33.70 -10.90 -18.18
CA LEU A 729 34.05 -10.94 -19.59
C LEU A 729 35.54 -11.26 -19.70
N GLU A 730 35.90 -12.16 -20.60
CA GLU A 730 37.28 -12.42 -20.96
C GLU A 730 37.79 -11.23 -21.78
N ASP A 731 38.74 -10.47 -21.24
CA ASP A 731 39.47 -9.46 -22.01
C ASP A 731 40.37 -10.22 -23.01
N GLY A 732 39.88 -10.32 -24.25
CA GLY A 732 40.67 -10.80 -25.37
C GLY A 732 41.61 -9.71 -25.87
N ASP A 733 42.90 -9.85 -25.60
CA ASP A 733 43.94 -9.00 -26.15
C ASP A 733 43.81 -8.88 -27.68
N ASN A 734 43.81 -7.65 -28.18
CA ASN A 734 44.18 -7.32 -29.55
C ASN A 734 44.81 -5.93 -29.54
N GLU A 735 46.13 -5.90 -29.74
CA GLU A 735 46.87 -4.71 -30.13
C GLU A 735 46.39 -4.24 -31.52
N ASP A 736 46.13 -2.95 -31.73
CA ASP A 736 46.78 -2.26 -32.84
C ASP A 736 46.79 -0.72 -32.72
N CYS A 737 47.75 -0.16 -33.45
CA CYS A 737 48.22 1.22 -33.65
C CYS A 737 47.32 2.45 -33.39
N GLY A 738 47.99 3.41 -32.71
CA GLY A 738 48.04 4.87 -32.89
C GLY A 738 47.21 5.62 -33.95
N ASP A 739 46.83 6.86 -33.60
CA ASP A 739 47.56 8.03 -34.11
C ASP A 739 47.27 9.34 -33.33
N GLN A 740 48.37 10.00 -32.96
CA GLN A 740 48.69 11.43 -33.05
C GLN A 740 47.63 12.58 -33.01
N ASP A 741 47.87 13.46 -32.03
CA ASP A 741 48.21 14.90 -32.19
C ASP A 741 47.22 16.07 -31.92
N GLU A 742 47.80 17.01 -31.14
CA GLU A 742 47.70 18.48 -31.14
C GLU A 742 46.44 19.24 -30.67
N ASP A 743 46.55 19.75 -29.43
CA ASP A 743 46.59 21.18 -29.08
C ASP A 743 45.91 22.22 -30.01
N SER A 744 45.06 23.07 -29.41
CA SER A 744 45.39 24.51 -29.29
C SER A 744 44.43 25.25 -28.34
N ASN A 745 44.97 26.25 -27.64
CA ASN A 745 44.20 27.25 -26.90
C ASN A 745 43.62 28.28 -27.88
N GLU A 746 42.56 28.98 -27.49
CA GLU A 746 42.64 30.44 -27.32
C GLU A 746 41.46 30.96 -26.47
N ALA A 747 41.67 32.11 -25.85
CA ALA A 747 40.71 32.80 -25.00
C ALA A 747 40.63 34.26 -25.44
N GLU A 748 39.51 34.94 -25.22
CA GLU A 748 39.51 36.38 -24.89
C GLU A 748 38.15 36.85 -24.32
N ALA A 749 38.18 38.02 -23.68
CA ALA A 749 37.04 38.72 -23.05
C ALA A 749 36.39 39.69 -24.09
N GLU A 750 35.59 40.74 -23.81
CA GLU A 750 35.32 41.57 -22.62
C GLU A 750 34.10 42.52 -22.90
N GLY A 751 33.64 43.31 -21.90
CA GLY A 751 32.65 44.42 -22.03
C GLY A 751 31.18 44.01 -21.79
N GLY A 752 30.32 44.74 -21.06
CA GLY A 752 30.22 46.19 -20.75
C GLY A 752 29.01 46.78 -21.52
N SER A 753 28.11 47.63 -20.99
CA SER A 753 28.00 48.43 -19.75
C SER A 753 26.54 48.93 -19.57
N ASP A 754 26.14 49.37 -18.36
CA ASP A 754 25.47 50.63 -17.94
C ASP A 754 24.47 51.36 -18.91
N GLU A 755 23.42 52.11 -18.51
CA GLU A 755 22.82 52.51 -17.22
C GLU A 755 21.42 53.17 -17.46
N GLU A 756 20.86 53.81 -16.42
CA GLU A 756 19.90 54.95 -16.42
C GLU A 756 18.40 54.72 -16.10
N VAL A 757 17.86 55.76 -15.46
CA VAL A 757 16.67 55.87 -14.60
C VAL A 757 16.13 57.30 -14.79
N GLU A 758 14.80 57.52 -14.74
CA GLU A 758 14.16 58.67 -14.04
C GLU A 758 12.62 58.73 -14.28
N ASN A 759 11.85 58.44 -13.22
CA ASN A 759 11.00 59.36 -12.43
C ASN A 759 9.99 60.38 -13.05
N ASN A 760 8.99 60.68 -12.19
CA ASN A 760 8.07 61.84 -12.13
C ASN A 760 6.84 61.86 -13.06
N GLU A 761 5.66 62.39 -12.69
CA GLU A 761 5.12 62.91 -11.40
C GLU A 761 3.56 62.91 -11.43
N ASP A 762 2.91 63.34 -10.34
CA ASP A 762 1.46 63.22 -10.03
C ASP A 762 0.50 64.17 -10.79
N GLU A 763 -0.82 63.89 -10.73
CA GLU A 763 -1.88 64.85 -10.33
C GLU A 763 -3.27 64.18 -10.11
N GLU A 764 -4.11 64.80 -9.26
CA GLU A 764 -5.44 64.32 -8.79
C GLU A 764 -6.61 64.95 -9.60
N ASP A 765 -7.81 64.31 -9.66
CA ASP A 765 -9.10 64.99 -9.34
C ASP A 765 -10.39 64.10 -9.44
N SER A 766 -11.21 64.21 -8.37
CA SER A 766 -12.69 64.08 -8.18
C SER A 766 -13.62 63.16 -9.02
N ASP A 767 -14.32 62.27 -8.29
CA ASP A 767 -15.78 62.03 -8.18
C ASP A 767 -16.73 62.13 -9.40
N GLU A 768 -17.45 61.04 -9.74
CA GLU A 768 -18.90 60.88 -9.48
C GLU A 768 -19.39 59.43 -9.79
N GLU A 769 -20.51 59.03 -9.17
CA GLU A 769 -21.02 57.64 -9.10
C GLU A 769 -21.70 57.14 -10.38
N ASP A 770 -21.39 55.91 -10.82
CA ASP A 770 -22.23 55.12 -11.75
C ASP A 770 -21.82 53.62 -11.69
N GLU A 771 -22.09 52.94 -10.57
CA GLU A 771 -21.83 51.49 -10.44
C GLU A 771 -22.74 50.66 -11.36
N LYS A 772 -22.21 50.37 -12.56
CA LYS A 772 -22.71 49.27 -13.38
C LYS A 772 -22.24 47.97 -12.76
N GLU A 773 -23.18 47.19 -12.22
CA GLU A 773 -22.95 45.77 -11.92
C GLU A 773 -22.49 45.06 -13.21
N GLU A 774 -21.21 44.74 -13.32
CA GLU A 774 -20.73 43.80 -14.33
C GLU A 774 -21.25 42.40 -13.98
N GLU A 775 -22.01 41.79 -14.90
CA GLU A 775 -22.57 40.46 -14.71
C GLU A 775 -21.46 39.39 -14.68
N ASP A 776 -21.05 38.94 -13.48
CA ASP A 776 -20.26 37.70 -13.33
C ASP A 776 -21.01 36.54 -14.01
N PRO A 777 -20.43 35.85 -15.02
CA PRO A 777 -21.11 34.79 -15.76
C PRO A 777 -21.00 33.43 -15.05
N SER A 778 -21.32 33.37 -13.75
CA SER A 778 -21.35 32.12 -12.98
C SER A 778 -22.73 31.79 -12.37
N PRO A 779 -23.18 30.52 -12.41
CA PRO A 779 -24.40 30.09 -11.72
C PRO A 779 -24.07 29.71 -10.27
N VAL A 780 -23.99 30.70 -9.38
CA VAL A 780 -23.76 30.46 -7.94
C VAL A 780 -24.91 29.63 -7.35
N TRP A 781 -24.58 28.40 -6.94
CA TRP A 781 -25.43 27.57 -6.10
C TRP A 781 -25.02 27.78 -4.65
N GLU A 782 -25.97 28.17 -3.81
CA GLU A 782 -25.77 28.33 -2.37
C GLU A 782 -26.37 27.13 -1.63
N ILE A 783 -25.74 26.68 -0.55
CA ILE A 783 -26.39 25.80 0.42
C ILE A 783 -27.45 26.63 1.14
N GLU A 784 -28.72 26.24 1.02
CA GLU A 784 -29.81 26.86 1.80
C GLU A 784 -29.93 26.18 3.17
N ARG A 785 -29.87 24.84 3.19
CA ARG A 785 -29.95 24.02 4.39
C ARG A 785 -29.49 22.59 4.15
N CYS A 786 -29.12 21.89 5.23
CA CYS A 786 -28.97 20.45 5.24
C CYS A 786 -30.11 19.83 6.09
N SER A 787 -30.87 18.88 5.54
CA SER A 787 -32.02 18.23 6.22
C SER A 787 -32.16 16.78 5.76
N ASP A 788 -32.45 15.87 6.69
CA ASP A 788 -32.92 14.50 6.39
C ASP A 788 -32.01 13.69 5.44
N GLY A 789 -30.68 13.89 5.53
CA GLY A 789 -29.68 13.22 4.70
C GLY A 789 -29.47 13.86 3.31
N TYR A 790 -30.07 15.03 3.05
CA TYR A 790 -29.87 15.83 1.85
C TYR A 790 -29.27 17.20 2.18
N VAL A 791 -28.44 17.70 1.27
CA VAL A 791 -28.02 19.10 1.17
C VAL A 791 -28.93 19.76 0.12
N VAL A 792 -29.64 20.81 0.52
CA VAL A 792 -30.53 21.57 -0.35
C VAL A 792 -29.76 22.77 -0.89
N LEU A 793 -29.58 22.79 -2.20
CA LEU A 793 -28.90 23.86 -2.92
C LEU A 793 -29.93 24.75 -3.62
N PHE A 794 -29.76 26.06 -3.54
CA PHE A 794 -30.59 27.03 -4.24
C PHE A 794 -29.73 27.89 -5.16
N ASN A 795 -30.13 27.99 -6.43
CA ASN A 795 -29.51 28.90 -7.39
C ASN A 795 -30.34 30.18 -7.50
N ARG A 796 -29.87 31.28 -6.92
CA ARG A 796 -30.64 32.56 -6.89
C ARG A 796 -30.96 33.09 -8.28
N ARG A 797 -30.01 33.00 -9.23
CA ARG A 797 -30.12 33.56 -10.59
C ARG A 797 -31.03 32.70 -11.49
N ALA A 798 -30.85 31.38 -11.48
CA ALA A 798 -31.69 30.45 -12.23
C ALA A 798 -33.05 30.17 -11.56
N ARG A 799 -33.20 30.53 -10.28
CA ARG A 799 -34.38 30.23 -9.42
C ARG A 799 -34.71 28.74 -9.39
N GLN A 800 -33.67 27.91 -9.41
CA GLN A 800 -33.72 26.45 -9.39
C GLN A 800 -33.29 25.90 -8.03
N ILE A 801 -33.83 24.75 -7.66
CA ILE A 801 -33.55 24.07 -6.39
C ILE A 801 -32.98 22.69 -6.74
N ALA A 802 -31.96 22.26 -5.99
CA ALA A 802 -31.43 20.91 -6.07
C ALA A 802 -31.42 20.25 -4.70
N ALA A 803 -31.79 18.97 -4.64
CA ALA A 803 -31.58 18.14 -3.47
C ALA A 803 -30.44 17.16 -3.78
N TYR A 804 -29.31 17.32 -3.09
CA TYR A 804 -28.17 16.42 -3.19
C TYR A 804 -28.13 15.49 -1.98
N ASN A 805 -28.12 14.18 -2.20
CA ASN A 805 -27.89 13.20 -1.13
C ASN A 805 -26.39 12.85 -1.09
N PRO A 806 -25.63 13.24 -0.04
CA PRO A 806 -24.20 12.96 -0.02
C PRO A 806 -23.88 11.46 0.03
N LEU A 807 -24.70 10.66 0.72
CA LEU A 807 -24.47 9.21 0.89
C LEU A 807 -24.65 8.43 -0.41
N THR A 808 -25.71 8.71 -1.18
CA THR A 808 -25.99 8.04 -2.47
C THR A 808 -25.38 8.78 -3.67
N ARG A 809 -24.92 10.01 -3.47
CA ARG A 809 -24.48 10.97 -4.50
C ARG A 809 -25.56 11.35 -5.52
N ALA A 810 -26.82 11.04 -5.25
CA ALA A 810 -27.93 11.41 -6.12
C ALA A 810 -28.18 12.93 -6.06
N LEU A 811 -28.21 13.58 -7.23
CA LEU A 811 -28.69 14.96 -7.36
C LEU A 811 -30.04 14.96 -8.06
N HIS A 812 -31.02 15.62 -7.45
CA HIS A 812 -32.34 15.82 -8.03
C HIS A 812 -32.58 17.32 -8.24
N LEU A 813 -32.77 17.74 -9.49
CA LEU A 813 -33.08 19.12 -9.87
C LEU A 813 -34.59 19.30 -9.96
N PHE A 814 -35.11 20.37 -9.34
CA PHE A 814 -36.53 20.70 -9.33
C PHE A 814 -36.81 22.00 -10.10
N PRO A 815 -37.88 22.04 -10.92
CA PRO A 815 -38.26 23.25 -11.64
C PRO A 815 -38.70 24.35 -10.67
N SER A 816 -38.51 25.60 -11.06
CA SER A 816 -38.91 26.78 -10.29
C SER A 816 -40.42 26.80 -10.01
N PRO A 817 -40.88 26.94 -8.74
CA PRO A 817 -42.29 27.15 -8.41
C PRO A 817 -42.96 28.28 -9.24
N PRO A 818 -44.03 28.00 -10.00
CA PRO A 818 -44.59 28.96 -10.96
C PRO A 818 -45.24 30.18 -10.28
N GLY A 819 -44.85 31.38 -10.70
CA GLY A 819 -45.45 32.66 -10.28
C GLY A 819 -44.99 33.22 -8.93
N ILE A 820 -44.31 32.43 -8.11
CA ILE A 820 -44.10 32.71 -6.68
C ILE A 820 -42.95 33.71 -6.41
N PHE A 821 -41.85 33.66 -7.18
CA PHE A 821 -40.65 34.51 -7.02
C PHE A 821 -40.83 36.00 -7.41
N LYS A 822 -42.04 36.56 -7.31
CA LYS A 822 -42.33 37.97 -7.59
C LYS A 822 -42.82 38.77 -6.37
N SER A 823 -43.16 38.13 -5.25
CA SER A 823 -43.78 38.81 -4.09
C SER A 823 -43.43 38.27 -2.70
N ALA A 824 -42.68 37.17 -2.58
CA ALA A 824 -42.30 36.60 -1.29
C ALA A 824 -41.00 37.22 -0.74
N LEU A 825 -40.95 37.38 0.58
CA LEU A 825 -39.81 37.91 1.34
C LEU A 825 -38.85 36.82 1.78
N THR A 826 -39.38 35.64 2.08
CA THR A 826 -38.62 34.48 2.55
C THR A 826 -39.14 33.20 1.89
N PHE A 827 -38.22 32.26 1.68
CA PHE A 827 -38.45 30.94 1.08
C PHE A 827 -37.75 29.90 1.95
N GLN A 828 -38.35 28.73 2.13
CA GLN A 828 -37.76 27.59 2.82
C GLN A 828 -38.10 26.30 2.07
N PHE A 829 -37.15 25.37 2.02
CA PHE A 829 -37.28 24.12 1.29
C PHE A 829 -37.06 22.92 2.22
N HIS A 830 -37.93 21.91 2.10
CA HIS A 830 -37.91 20.73 2.96
C HIS A 830 -38.05 19.45 2.13
N ILE A 831 -37.23 18.44 2.42
CA ILE A 831 -37.11 17.20 1.64
C ILE A 831 -37.81 16.04 2.38
N ILE A 832 -38.98 15.63 1.92
CA ILE A 832 -39.68 14.47 2.50
C ILE A 832 -39.04 13.20 1.94
N SER A 833 -38.28 12.49 2.79
CA SER A 833 -37.75 11.16 2.50
C SER A 833 -38.76 10.08 2.93
N SER A 834 -39.12 9.18 2.01
CA SER A 834 -39.97 8.02 2.30
C SER A 834 -39.11 6.80 2.62
N SER A 835 -39.36 6.16 3.76
CA SER A 835 -38.68 4.91 4.16
C SER A 835 -39.09 3.68 3.34
N GLU A 836 -40.15 3.78 2.53
CA GLU A 836 -40.69 2.68 1.71
C GLU A 836 -40.30 2.75 0.23
N GLU A 837 -39.61 3.81 -0.21
CA GLU A 837 -39.26 4.00 -1.62
C GLU A 837 -37.88 3.43 -2.01
N HIS A 838 -37.74 3.07 -3.29
CA HIS A 838 -36.52 2.46 -3.80
C HIS A 838 -35.32 3.42 -3.78
N PRO A 839 -34.08 2.94 -3.49
CA PRO A 839 -32.88 3.76 -3.58
C PRO A 839 -32.68 4.32 -4.99
N GLY A 840 -33.03 5.59 -5.20
CA GLY A 840 -32.97 6.27 -6.49
C GLY A 840 -34.26 6.93 -6.97
N SER A 841 -35.41 6.80 -6.28
CA SER A 841 -36.54 7.70 -6.53
C SER A 841 -36.16 9.14 -6.13
N PRO A 842 -36.62 10.18 -6.86
CA PRO A 842 -36.41 11.55 -6.41
C PRO A 842 -37.34 11.83 -5.21
N PRO A 843 -36.87 12.56 -4.18
CA PRO A 843 -37.69 12.83 -3.01
C PRO A 843 -38.82 13.82 -3.34
N ARG A 844 -39.84 13.85 -2.48
CA ARG A 844 -40.89 14.89 -2.53
C ARG A 844 -40.32 16.14 -1.88
N VAL A 845 -40.54 17.31 -2.49
CA VAL A 845 -40.03 18.60 -1.95
C VAL A 845 -41.21 19.50 -1.59
N VAL A 846 -41.15 20.07 -0.39
CA VAL A 846 -42.06 21.11 0.09
C VAL A 846 -41.34 22.45 0.02
N CYS A 847 -41.98 23.43 -0.63
CA CYS A 847 -41.57 24.83 -0.62
C CYS A 847 -42.56 25.61 0.24
N PHE A 848 -42.07 26.27 1.29
CA PHE A 848 -42.80 27.30 2.02
C PHE A 848 -42.34 28.66 1.53
N TYR A 849 -43.28 29.57 1.26
CA TYR A 849 -42.95 30.96 0.95
C TYR A 849 -43.86 31.91 1.72
N CYS A 850 -43.27 33.00 2.22
CA CYS A 850 -43.97 34.00 3.02
C CYS A 850 -43.78 35.40 2.43
N GLY A 851 -44.89 36.07 2.13
CA GLY A 851 -44.94 37.51 1.83
C GLY A 851 -45.36 38.33 3.06
N TYR A 852 -45.55 39.63 2.89
CA TYR A 852 -45.96 40.55 3.97
C TYR A 852 -47.31 40.23 4.61
N LEU A 853 -48.22 39.58 3.89
CA LEU A 853 -49.62 39.40 4.31
C LEU A 853 -50.08 37.94 4.34
N TYR A 854 -49.49 37.08 3.52
CA TYR A 854 -49.86 35.68 3.34
C TYR A 854 -48.62 34.79 3.22
N ALA A 855 -48.75 33.55 3.67
CA ALA A 855 -47.82 32.48 3.38
C ALA A 855 -48.55 31.30 2.72
N SER A 856 -47.82 30.54 1.91
CA SER A 856 -48.37 29.45 1.11
C SER A 856 -47.34 28.33 0.97
N VAL A 857 -47.84 27.14 0.66
CA VAL A 857 -47.04 25.92 0.52
C VAL A 857 -47.22 25.35 -0.87
N GLY A 858 -46.10 25.03 -1.52
CA GLY A 858 -46.06 24.21 -2.73
C GLY A 858 -45.45 22.85 -2.41
N VAL A 859 -45.99 21.77 -2.98
CA VAL A 859 -45.40 20.42 -2.91
C VAL A 859 -45.19 19.89 -4.31
N ILE A 860 -44.01 19.33 -4.58
CA ILE A 860 -43.69 18.65 -5.84
C ILE A 860 -43.37 17.18 -5.55
N SER A 861 -44.00 16.27 -6.29
CA SER A 861 -43.88 14.81 -6.13
C SER A 861 -43.62 14.17 -7.49
N PRO A 862 -42.55 13.37 -7.69
CA PRO A 862 -42.15 12.92 -9.04
C PRO A 862 -42.98 11.78 -9.66
N GLY A 863 -44.10 11.39 -9.03
CA GLY A 863 -44.84 10.16 -9.34
C GLY A 863 -45.86 10.25 -10.49
N SER A 864 -46.09 11.42 -11.09
CA SER A 864 -47.03 11.63 -12.20
C SER A 864 -46.34 12.01 -13.50
N THR A 865 -46.94 11.64 -14.63
CA THR A 865 -46.41 11.89 -15.99
C THR A 865 -46.26 13.37 -16.38
N GLU A 866 -46.69 14.29 -15.53
CA GLU A 866 -46.36 15.71 -15.56
C GLU A 866 -45.71 16.08 -14.22
N ILE A 867 -44.51 16.66 -14.27
CA ILE A 867 -43.79 17.19 -13.10
C ILE A 867 -44.33 18.60 -12.84
N GLY A 868 -45.23 18.73 -11.85
CA GLY A 868 -45.89 19.99 -11.51
C GLY A 868 -45.89 20.26 -10.00
N TRP A 869 -45.88 21.55 -9.63
CA TRP A 869 -46.06 21.99 -8.25
C TRP A 869 -47.55 22.02 -7.88
N GLN A 870 -47.94 21.29 -6.84
CA GLN A 870 -49.24 21.43 -6.19
C GLN A 870 -49.17 22.57 -5.17
N ILE A 871 -49.87 23.67 -5.45
CA ILE A 871 -49.91 24.85 -4.56
C ILE A 871 -51.18 24.81 -3.70
N PHE A 872 -51.02 24.97 -2.39
CA PHE A 872 -52.12 25.01 -1.43
C PHE A 872 -52.61 26.45 -1.21
N PRO A 873 -53.92 26.74 -1.36
CA PRO A 873 -54.45 28.11 -1.26
C PRO A 873 -54.52 28.66 0.18
N GLU A 874 -54.75 29.97 0.26
CA GLU A 874 -54.27 30.93 1.28
C GLU A 874 -54.83 30.93 2.74
N PRO A 875 -55.97 30.32 3.16
CA PRO A 875 -56.63 30.75 4.42
C PRO A 875 -55.92 30.47 5.76
N LEU A 876 -54.88 29.64 5.81
CA LEU A 876 -54.42 29.02 7.07
C LEU A 876 -53.12 29.55 7.67
N ILE A 877 -52.31 30.28 6.90
CA ILE A 877 -50.99 30.79 7.34
C ILE A 877 -50.89 32.30 7.14
N PRO A 878 -50.99 33.11 8.21
CA PRO A 878 -50.71 34.55 8.15
C PRO A 878 -49.27 34.81 7.71
N GLY A 879 -49.04 35.84 6.90
CA GLY A 879 -47.68 36.29 6.59
C GLY A 879 -46.97 36.80 7.86
N ALA A 880 -45.75 36.31 8.12
CA ALA A 880 -44.88 36.76 9.20
C ALA A 880 -43.41 36.75 8.73
N VAL A 881 -42.75 37.90 8.81
CA VAL A 881 -41.31 38.00 8.56
C VAL A 881 -40.57 37.25 9.67
N GLY A 882 -39.65 36.35 9.32
CA GLY A 882 -38.92 35.53 10.29
C GLY A 882 -39.58 34.19 10.67
N ALA A 883 -40.60 33.73 9.93
CA ALA A 883 -41.15 32.39 10.12
C ALA A 883 -40.08 31.29 9.85
N THR A 884 -40.05 30.24 10.68
CA THR A 884 -39.02 29.19 10.65
C THR A 884 -39.63 27.79 10.59
N GLY A 885 -39.25 27.00 9.58
CA GLY A 885 -39.72 25.63 9.39
C GLY A 885 -38.74 24.57 9.93
N LYS A 886 -39.26 23.48 10.50
CA LYS A 886 -38.49 22.28 10.87
C LYS A 886 -39.31 21.01 10.62
N MET A 887 -38.67 19.99 10.04
CA MET A 887 -39.27 18.67 9.86
C MET A 887 -38.97 17.79 11.08
N VAL A 888 -40.00 17.15 11.62
CA VAL A 888 -39.90 16.23 12.77
C VAL A 888 -40.87 15.07 12.55
N ASN A 889 -40.35 13.84 12.54
CA ASN A 889 -41.12 12.60 12.46
C ASN A 889 -42.21 12.58 11.35
N GLY A 890 -41.84 12.96 10.12
CA GLY A 890 -42.77 12.97 8.98
C GLY A 890 -43.82 14.09 8.98
N SER A 891 -43.73 15.07 9.90
CA SER A 891 -44.52 16.29 9.88
C SER A 891 -43.63 17.53 9.80
N LEU A 892 -44.14 18.59 9.17
CA LEU A 892 -43.43 19.85 8.95
C LEU A 892 -44.08 20.95 9.78
N TYR A 893 -43.29 21.59 10.63
CA TYR A 893 -43.74 22.53 11.64
C TYR A 893 -43.19 23.92 11.33
N TRP A 894 -44.04 24.95 11.31
CA TRP A 894 -43.63 26.35 11.16
C TRP A 894 -43.99 27.18 12.38
N THR A 895 -42.96 27.76 12.98
CA THR A 895 -43.02 28.76 14.04
C THR A 895 -43.11 30.16 13.44
N HIS A 896 -44.02 31.00 13.96
CA HIS A 896 -44.30 32.34 13.45
C HIS A 896 -44.04 33.38 14.54
N PRO A 897 -43.17 34.40 14.32
CA PRO A 897 -42.95 35.47 15.28
C PRO A 897 -44.26 36.14 15.72
N GLY A 898 -44.41 36.36 17.02
CA GLY A 898 -45.58 37.01 17.62
C GLY A 898 -46.89 36.20 17.59
N ARG A 899 -46.85 34.88 17.31
CA ARG A 899 -48.03 33.99 17.34
C ARG A 899 -47.94 32.95 18.44
N LEU A 900 -49.08 32.66 19.07
CA LEU A 900 -49.21 31.70 20.17
C LEU A 900 -49.32 30.23 19.73
N TYR A 901 -49.08 29.92 18.45
CA TYR A 901 -49.22 28.58 17.89
C TYR A 901 -48.20 28.31 16.77
N ILE A 902 -47.87 27.03 16.62
CA ILE A 902 -47.10 26.45 15.52
C ILE A 902 -48.09 25.91 14.48
N THR A 903 -47.85 26.17 13.20
CA THR A 903 -48.59 25.53 12.10
C THR A 903 -47.93 24.21 11.76
N VAL A 904 -48.69 23.12 11.72
CA VAL A 904 -48.17 21.77 11.40
C VAL A 904 -48.80 21.27 10.11
N LEU A 905 -47.99 20.75 9.20
CA LEU A 905 -48.40 20.01 8.01
C LEU A 905 -47.97 18.55 8.16
N ASP A 906 -48.94 17.65 8.24
CA ASP A 906 -48.68 16.21 8.15
C ASP A 906 -48.28 15.88 6.69
N THR A 907 -47.09 15.32 6.47
CA THR A 907 -46.57 15.16 5.09
C THR A 907 -47.12 13.95 4.34
N ALA A 908 -47.79 13.04 5.05
CA ALA A 908 -48.43 11.84 4.48
C ALA A 908 -49.85 12.16 3.97
N THR A 909 -50.62 12.92 4.74
CA THR A 909 -52.00 13.34 4.43
C THR A 909 -52.08 14.68 3.70
N LEU A 910 -51.07 15.55 3.86
CA LEU A 910 -51.04 16.96 3.43
C LEU A 910 -52.12 17.83 4.11
N GLU A 911 -52.57 17.42 5.30
CA GLU A 911 -53.49 18.21 6.13
C GLU A 911 -52.75 19.18 7.07
N PHE A 912 -53.32 20.38 7.24
CA PHE A 912 -52.81 21.41 8.14
C PHE A 912 -53.53 21.37 9.49
N SER A 913 -52.76 21.43 10.57
CA SER A 913 -53.24 21.57 11.95
C SER A 913 -52.48 22.68 12.70
N ARG A 914 -52.89 22.96 13.94
CA ARG A 914 -52.28 23.97 14.81
C ARG A 914 -51.96 23.37 16.17
N MET A 915 -50.83 23.78 16.72
CA MET A 915 -50.27 23.29 17.97
C MET A 915 -49.93 24.51 18.84
N GLU A 916 -50.57 24.65 20.00
CA GLU A 916 -50.35 25.81 20.88
C GLU A 916 -48.92 25.81 21.46
N LEU A 917 -48.33 26.99 21.64
CA LEU A 917 -47.02 27.13 22.27
C LEU A 917 -47.08 26.94 23.80
N PRO A 918 -45.97 26.57 24.45
CA PRO A 918 -45.90 26.56 25.92
C PRO A 918 -46.25 27.94 26.48
N PRO A 919 -47.05 28.07 27.56
CA PRO A 919 -47.41 29.37 28.15
C PRO A 919 -46.22 30.23 28.59
N LEU A 920 -45.05 29.65 28.82
CA LEU A 920 -43.80 30.36 29.13
C LEU A 920 -43.15 31.03 27.92
N LEU A 921 -43.48 30.59 26.69
CA LEU A 921 -43.01 31.17 25.42
C LEU A 921 -44.12 31.99 24.72
N ALA A 922 -45.30 32.08 25.33
CA ALA A 922 -46.44 32.83 24.85
C ALA A 922 -46.27 34.33 25.13
N VAL A 923 -45.67 35.06 24.19
CA VAL A 923 -45.51 36.52 24.27
C VAL A 923 -46.85 37.24 24.01
N GLU A 924 -47.22 38.21 24.85
CA GLU A 924 -48.42 39.04 24.62
C GLU A 924 -48.30 39.87 23.33
N GLU A 925 -49.38 39.96 22.53
CA GLU A 925 -49.39 40.76 21.29
C GLU A 925 -49.01 42.23 21.56
N GLY A 926 -47.88 42.67 20.99
CA GLY A 926 -47.33 44.01 21.17
C GLY A 926 -46.11 44.13 22.09
N SER A 927 -45.66 43.02 22.71
CA SER A 927 -44.39 42.99 23.45
C SER A 927 -43.19 42.92 22.49
N ASN A 928 -42.27 43.88 22.61
CA ASN A 928 -41.05 44.00 21.80
C ASN A 928 -39.92 43.03 22.27
N ARG A 929 -40.28 41.83 22.72
CA ARG A 929 -39.36 40.76 23.13
C ARG A 929 -39.30 39.71 22.03
N ASP A 930 -38.14 39.61 21.38
CA ASP A 930 -37.84 38.46 20.54
C ASP A 930 -37.53 37.26 21.45
N CYS A 931 -38.50 36.35 21.58
CA CYS A 931 -38.26 35.05 22.18
C CYS A 931 -37.60 34.14 21.14
N ASP A 932 -36.27 34.12 21.12
CA ASP A 932 -35.51 33.10 20.41
C ASP A 932 -35.89 31.72 20.96
N PHE A 933 -36.52 30.87 20.16
CA PHE A 933 -36.66 29.46 20.45
C PHE A 933 -36.60 28.65 19.17
N VAL A 934 -36.06 27.44 19.26
CA VAL A 934 -35.90 26.53 18.13
C VAL A 934 -36.66 25.25 18.42
N LEU A 935 -37.53 24.89 17.48
CA LEU A 935 -38.15 23.57 17.41
C LEU A 935 -37.20 22.59 16.74
N GLY A 936 -37.06 21.40 17.32
CA GLY A 936 -36.30 20.29 16.75
C GLY A 936 -36.80 18.94 17.22
N ASN A 937 -35.95 17.92 17.07
CA ASN A 937 -36.25 16.55 17.43
C ASN A 937 -35.25 15.98 18.45
N THR A 938 -35.75 15.13 19.34
CA THR A 938 -34.95 14.22 20.14
C THR A 938 -34.43 13.04 19.29
N LYS A 939 -33.49 12.29 19.88
CA LYS A 939 -32.90 11.06 19.34
C LYS A 939 -33.89 9.91 19.12
N ASP A 940 -35.04 9.93 19.79
CA ASP A 940 -36.17 9.03 19.55
C ASP A 940 -37.26 9.67 18.68
N GLY A 941 -36.95 10.76 17.98
CA GLY A 941 -37.79 11.40 16.97
C GLY A 941 -38.92 12.29 17.49
N ARG A 942 -39.03 12.50 18.81
CA ARG A 942 -40.11 13.31 19.40
C ARG A 942 -39.86 14.83 19.24
N PRO A 943 -40.91 15.65 19.03
CA PRO A 943 -40.77 17.11 19.01
C PRO A 943 -40.29 17.68 20.34
N CYS A 944 -39.31 18.58 20.26
CA CYS A 944 -38.81 19.36 21.38
C CYS A 944 -38.66 20.84 21.01
N ILE A 945 -38.93 21.74 21.96
CA ILE A 945 -38.59 23.17 21.85
C ILE A 945 -37.44 23.46 22.81
N VAL A 946 -36.41 24.14 22.32
CA VAL A 946 -35.31 24.66 23.13
C VAL A 946 -35.28 26.18 23.03
N SER A 947 -35.33 26.86 24.16
CA SER A 947 -35.22 28.32 24.28
C SER A 947 -34.04 28.66 25.19
N PRO A 948 -33.16 29.62 24.84
CA PRO A 948 -32.27 30.19 25.82
C PRO A 948 -33.08 31.03 26.83
N ASP A 949 -32.55 31.19 28.03
CA ASP A 949 -33.15 32.02 29.08
C ASP A 949 -33.31 33.47 28.59
N PRO A 950 -34.54 34.03 28.54
CA PRO A 950 -34.79 35.40 28.11
C PRO A 950 -34.22 36.47 29.06
N TRP A 951 -33.69 36.07 30.23
CA TRP A 951 -32.94 36.93 31.14
C TRP A 951 -31.42 36.72 31.04
N GLY A 952 -30.94 36.01 30.01
CA GLY A 952 -29.53 35.90 29.62
C GLY A 952 -28.60 35.19 30.61
N GLY A 953 -29.12 34.39 31.54
CA GLY A 953 -28.32 33.66 32.55
C GLY A 953 -27.45 32.50 32.03
N CYS A 954 -27.25 32.39 30.71
CA CYS A 954 -26.67 31.22 30.03
C CYS A 954 -27.38 29.90 30.42
N GLU A 955 -28.71 29.86 30.37
CA GLU A 955 -29.50 28.64 30.67
C GLU A 955 -30.37 28.26 29.46
N LEU A 956 -30.70 26.97 29.31
CA LEU A 956 -31.63 26.46 28.29
C LEU A 956 -32.89 25.87 28.95
N LEU A 957 -34.05 26.31 28.48
CA LEU A 957 -35.35 25.74 28.80
C LEU A 957 -35.73 24.73 27.72
N VAL A 958 -35.96 23.47 28.11
CA VAL A 958 -36.28 22.38 27.16
C VAL A 958 -37.68 21.84 27.42
N PHE A 959 -38.54 21.94 26.42
CA PHE A 959 -39.90 21.44 26.42
C PHE A 959 -40.01 20.22 25.52
N PHE A 960 -40.58 19.13 26.02
CA PHE A 960 -40.93 17.96 25.21
C PHE A 960 -42.44 17.90 24.98
N TRP A 961 -42.83 17.48 23.78
CA TRP A 961 -44.21 17.11 23.50
C TRP A 961 -44.46 15.69 24.02
N ARG A 962 -45.35 15.55 25.01
CA ARG A 962 -45.69 14.24 25.60
C ARG A 962 -47.13 14.24 26.17
N PRO A 963 -47.80 13.08 26.26
CA PRO A 963 -49.08 12.97 26.94
C PRO A 963 -48.99 13.48 28.38
N ASP A 964 -50.04 14.19 28.82
CA ASP A 964 -50.20 14.53 30.22
C ASP A 964 -50.53 13.28 31.06
N GLU A 965 -50.04 13.25 32.29
CA GLU A 965 -50.15 12.08 33.17
C GLU A 965 -51.56 11.87 33.73
N TYR A 966 -52.41 12.90 33.67
CA TYR A 966 -53.77 12.87 34.24
C TYR A 966 -54.87 12.66 33.21
N ASP A 967 -54.75 13.22 32.00
CA ASP A 967 -55.76 13.09 30.94
C ASP A 967 -55.27 12.42 29.65
N GLY A 968 -53.97 12.12 29.53
CA GLY A 968 -53.37 11.49 28.35
C GLY A 968 -53.30 12.38 27.11
N VAL A 969 -53.72 13.65 27.20
CA VAL A 969 -53.67 14.59 26.07
C VAL A 969 -52.25 15.11 25.92
N GLU A 970 -51.70 15.05 24.71
CA GLU A 970 -50.36 15.56 24.46
C GLU A 970 -50.31 17.09 24.61
N ARG A 971 -49.32 17.56 25.39
CA ARG A 971 -49.07 18.97 25.64
C ARG A 971 -47.56 19.20 25.79
N TRP A 972 -47.11 20.43 25.59
CA TRP A 972 -45.74 20.81 25.92
C TRP A 972 -45.51 20.75 27.43
N LYS A 973 -44.49 20.01 27.86
CA LYS A 973 -44.02 19.99 29.25
C LYS A 973 -42.57 20.45 29.30
N LEU A 974 -42.30 21.46 30.13
CA LEU A 974 -40.94 21.79 30.57
C LEU A 974 -40.42 20.56 31.33
N ASP A 975 -39.31 19.99 30.86
CA ASP A 975 -38.75 18.77 31.46
C ASP A 975 -37.52 19.08 32.32
N GLN A 976 -36.61 19.92 31.80
CA GLN A 976 -35.36 20.22 32.46
C GLN A 976 -34.82 21.61 32.07
N GLU A 977 -34.21 22.28 33.06
CA GLU A 977 -33.46 23.53 32.89
C GLU A 977 -31.96 23.20 32.90
N PHE A 978 -31.24 23.54 31.83
CA PHE A 978 -29.81 23.24 31.71
C PHE A 978 -28.97 24.52 31.87
N LYS A 979 -28.16 24.60 32.92
CA LYS A 979 -27.28 25.74 33.19
C LYS A 979 -25.94 25.59 32.47
N LEU A 980 -25.67 26.43 31.47
CA LEU A 980 -24.47 26.37 30.62
C LEU A 980 -23.25 27.06 31.25
N LYS A 981 -22.99 26.84 32.55
CA LYS A 981 -21.90 27.51 33.31
C LYS A 981 -20.50 27.32 32.69
N THR A 982 -20.32 26.24 31.95
CA THR A 982 -19.06 25.91 31.25
C THR A 982 -18.76 26.84 30.07
N ILE A 983 -19.73 27.61 29.54
CA ILE A 983 -19.48 28.56 28.45
C ILE A 983 -18.42 29.60 28.82
N ARG A 984 -18.47 30.16 30.04
CA ARG A 984 -17.49 31.14 30.51
C ARG A 984 -16.05 30.61 30.49
N TRP A 985 -15.87 29.31 30.76
CA TRP A 985 -14.56 28.64 30.67
C TRP A 985 -14.09 28.41 29.23
N LEU A 986 -15.01 28.22 28.28
CA LEU A 986 -14.70 28.00 26.86
C LEU A 986 -14.44 29.30 26.09
N THR A 987 -14.87 30.44 26.61
CA THR A 987 -14.69 31.77 25.99
C THR A 987 -13.45 32.52 26.49
N GLU A 988 -12.83 32.11 27.60
CA GLU A 988 -11.63 32.74 28.21
C GLU A 988 -11.78 34.24 28.58
N ILE A 989 -12.99 34.70 28.90
CA ILE A 989 -13.30 36.12 29.19
C ILE A 989 -13.37 36.38 30.70
N GLU A 990 -12.81 37.51 31.15
CA GLU A 990 -12.86 37.97 32.55
C GLU A 990 -14.27 38.48 32.96
N ASP A 991 -14.55 38.43 34.27
CA ASP A 991 -15.87 38.10 34.85
C ASP A 991 -17.01 39.16 34.72
N ASP A 992 -16.79 40.25 33.99
CA ASP A 992 -17.74 41.38 33.83
C ASP A 992 -18.48 41.43 32.47
N SER A 993 -18.13 40.57 31.50
CA SER A 993 -18.77 40.57 30.16
C SER A 993 -20.03 39.69 30.08
N TYR A 994 -21.06 40.18 29.40
CA TYR A 994 -22.32 39.45 29.21
C TYR A 994 -22.29 38.58 27.94
N VAL A 995 -22.39 37.26 28.11
CA VAL A 995 -22.38 36.29 27.00
C VAL A 995 -23.81 35.85 26.69
N VAL A 996 -24.33 36.30 25.55
CA VAL A 996 -25.63 35.86 25.01
C VAL A 996 -25.42 34.57 24.22
N VAL A 997 -26.39 33.65 24.32
CA VAL A 997 -26.35 32.36 23.60
C VAL A 997 -27.59 32.25 22.75
N HIS A 998 -27.42 32.14 21.44
CA HIS A 998 -28.52 31.89 20.49
C HIS A 998 -28.55 30.41 20.11
N VAL A 999 -29.75 29.83 20.06
CA VAL A 999 -29.95 28.46 19.55
C VAL A 999 -30.02 28.52 18.02
N MET A 1000 -29.19 27.74 17.34
CA MET A 1000 -29.08 27.71 15.88
C MET A 1000 -29.95 26.63 15.24
N ASP A 1001 -29.82 25.38 15.72
CA ASP A 1001 -30.68 24.28 15.32
C ASP A 1001 -30.72 23.21 16.43
N VAL A 1002 -31.74 22.35 16.42
CA VAL A 1002 -31.84 21.18 17.30
C VAL A 1002 -32.14 19.94 16.45
N THR A 1003 -31.21 18.99 16.46
CA THR A 1003 -31.27 17.79 15.61
C THR A 1003 -30.74 16.59 16.37
N ASP A 1004 -31.49 15.48 16.37
CA ASP A 1004 -31.11 14.20 17.01
C ASP A 1004 -30.76 14.31 18.51
N GLY A 1005 -31.42 15.25 19.23
CA GLY A 1005 -31.12 15.55 20.63
C GLY A 1005 -29.83 16.35 20.87
N ILE A 1006 -29.17 16.83 19.80
CA ILE A 1006 -28.04 17.77 19.88
C ILE A 1006 -28.55 19.18 19.56
N VAL A 1007 -28.30 20.11 20.48
CA VAL A 1007 -28.56 21.55 20.34
C VAL A 1007 -27.29 22.22 19.83
N TYR A 1008 -27.37 22.89 18.68
CA TYR A 1008 -26.30 23.73 18.16
C TYR A 1008 -26.52 25.16 18.64
N LEU A 1009 -25.49 25.77 19.21
CA LEU A 1009 -25.53 27.07 19.88
C LEU A 1009 -24.45 27.98 19.29
N ARG A 1010 -24.72 29.28 19.17
CA ARG A 1010 -23.68 30.30 18.94
C ARG A 1010 -23.60 31.27 20.11
N THR A 1011 -22.40 31.75 20.44
CA THR A 1011 -22.22 32.86 21.38
C THR A 1011 -22.25 34.22 20.68
N ALA A 1012 -22.80 35.22 21.35
CA ALA A 1012 -22.76 36.63 20.95
C ALA A 1012 -22.46 37.50 22.19
N TYR A 1013 -21.87 38.67 21.98
CA TYR A 1013 -21.41 39.55 23.05
C TYR A 1013 -22.09 40.93 22.98
N ASP A 1014 -22.44 41.47 24.15
CA ASP A 1014 -23.01 42.81 24.30
C ASP A 1014 -21.93 43.91 24.15
N GLY A 1015 -21.51 44.14 22.91
CA GLY A 1015 -20.81 45.36 22.49
C GLY A 1015 -19.28 45.43 22.64
N TYR A 1016 -18.66 46.14 21.70
CA TYR A 1016 -17.31 46.73 21.77
C TYR A 1016 -16.07 45.82 21.83
N THR A 1017 -16.15 44.52 21.56
CA THR A 1017 -14.96 43.66 21.48
C THR A 1017 -14.91 42.76 20.23
N GLU A 1018 -13.74 42.67 19.60
CA GLU A 1018 -13.44 41.79 18.45
C GLU A 1018 -13.25 40.31 18.89
N VAL A 1019 -14.11 39.80 19.77
CA VAL A 1019 -14.03 38.41 20.24
C VAL A 1019 -14.75 37.49 19.24
N PRO A 1020 -14.13 36.39 18.77
CA PRO A 1020 -14.78 35.47 17.86
C PRO A 1020 -16.05 34.86 18.48
N GLN A 1021 -17.13 34.86 17.70
CA GLN A 1021 -18.34 34.11 18.02
C GLN A 1021 -18.00 32.61 17.97
N LEU A 1022 -18.46 31.81 18.94
CA LEU A 1022 -18.15 30.38 19.01
C LEU A 1022 -19.36 29.55 18.62
N LEU A 1023 -19.16 28.53 17.77
CA LEU A 1023 -20.15 27.48 17.53
C LEU A 1023 -19.93 26.33 18.52
N LEU A 1024 -20.98 25.98 19.27
CA LEU A 1024 -20.99 24.94 20.30
C LEU A 1024 -22.04 23.88 19.99
N SER A 1025 -21.84 22.65 20.48
CA SER A 1025 -22.86 21.61 20.56
C SER A 1025 -23.16 21.27 22.02
N PHE A 1026 -24.44 21.06 22.33
CA PHE A 1026 -24.93 20.64 23.64
C PHE A 1026 -25.83 19.42 23.50
N CYS A 1027 -25.49 18.32 24.17
CA CYS A 1027 -26.26 17.08 24.11
C CYS A 1027 -27.35 17.08 25.19
N LEU A 1028 -28.63 16.96 24.80
CA LEU A 1028 -29.76 16.91 25.75
C LEU A 1028 -29.73 15.65 26.63
N GLU A 1029 -29.17 14.54 26.15
CA GLU A 1029 -29.13 13.25 26.89
C GLU A 1029 -28.01 13.22 27.95
N THR A 1030 -26.83 13.79 27.66
CA THR A 1030 -25.66 13.75 28.55
C THR A 1030 -25.39 15.06 29.29
N ALA A 1031 -26.06 16.14 28.92
CA ALA A 1031 -25.75 17.51 29.35
C ALA A 1031 -24.30 17.96 29.08
N GLU A 1032 -23.60 17.32 28.14
CA GLU A 1032 -22.25 17.72 27.74
C GLU A 1032 -22.31 18.88 26.74
N LEU A 1033 -21.49 19.90 26.98
CA LEU A 1033 -21.24 21.04 26.09
C LEU A 1033 -19.84 20.94 25.47
N LYS A 1034 -19.72 21.10 24.15
CA LYS A 1034 -18.46 21.03 23.39
C LYS A 1034 -18.32 22.18 22.41
N LYS A 1035 -17.15 22.84 22.38
CA LYS A 1035 -16.78 23.80 21.32
C LYS A 1035 -16.53 23.04 20.02
N ILE A 1036 -17.09 23.52 18.91
CA ILE A 1036 -16.90 22.95 17.57
C ILE A 1036 -15.83 23.75 16.83
N CYS A 1037 -16.11 25.03 16.58
CA CYS A 1037 -15.26 25.94 15.82
C CYS A 1037 -15.61 27.40 16.15
N GLU A 1038 -14.93 28.35 15.52
CA GLU A 1038 -15.40 29.74 15.44
C GLU A 1038 -16.58 29.82 14.44
N TYR A 1039 -17.54 30.70 14.71
CA TYR A 1039 -18.78 30.80 13.96
C TYR A 1039 -18.66 31.80 12.81
N ASP A 1040 -18.67 31.29 11.58
CA ASP A 1040 -18.93 32.06 10.36
C ASP A 1040 -20.43 32.04 10.03
N HIS A 1041 -20.90 33.11 9.39
CA HIS A 1041 -22.30 33.36 9.02
C HIS A 1041 -22.86 32.38 7.98
N LYS A 1042 -22.06 31.44 7.47
CA LYS A 1042 -22.40 30.46 6.41
C LYS A 1042 -22.48 29.00 6.90
N LEU A 1043 -22.45 28.76 8.21
CA LEU A 1043 -22.41 27.40 8.78
C LEU A 1043 -23.80 26.78 8.97
N HIS A 1044 -24.01 25.58 8.40
CA HIS A 1044 -25.22 24.78 8.55
C HIS A 1044 -24.93 23.43 9.27
N PRO A 1045 -25.55 23.13 10.42
CA PRO A 1045 -25.36 21.84 11.10
C PRO A 1045 -25.80 20.65 10.25
N TYR A 1046 -25.01 19.58 10.24
CA TYR A 1046 -25.33 18.32 9.58
C TYR A 1046 -24.78 17.13 10.37
N VAL A 1047 -25.64 16.15 10.65
CA VAL A 1047 -25.37 15.07 11.62
C VAL A 1047 -25.03 13.73 10.93
N MET A 1048 -25.19 13.64 9.61
CA MET A 1048 -24.88 12.43 8.84
C MET A 1048 -23.44 12.45 8.33
N ALA A 1049 -22.88 11.27 8.06
CA ALA A 1049 -21.53 11.17 7.48
C ALA A 1049 -21.47 11.81 6.08
N TRP A 1050 -20.57 12.79 5.91
CA TRP A 1050 -20.20 13.28 4.58
C TRP A 1050 -19.29 12.27 3.87
N PRO A 1051 -19.35 12.14 2.54
CA PRO A 1051 -18.30 11.49 1.76
C PRO A 1051 -16.97 12.20 2.00
N PRO A 1052 -15.84 11.46 2.20
CA PRO A 1052 -14.52 12.08 2.40
C PRO A 1052 -14.10 13.06 1.30
N SER A 1053 -14.69 12.93 0.09
CA SER A 1053 -14.45 13.83 -1.05
C SER A 1053 -15.07 15.23 -0.93
N LEU A 1054 -15.85 15.50 0.12
CA LEU A 1054 -16.56 16.78 0.35
C LEU A 1054 -16.24 17.39 1.74
N VAL A 1055 -15.28 16.83 2.48
CA VAL A 1055 -14.86 17.36 3.78
C VAL A 1055 -13.58 18.17 3.59
N GLY A 1056 -13.67 19.49 3.73
CA GLY A 1056 -12.51 20.37 3.85
C GLY A 1056 -12.15 20.58 5.32
N VAL A 1057 -10.88 20.42 5.69
CA VAL A 1057 -10.40 20.76 7.03
C VAL A 1057 -10.00 22.23 7.03
N HIS A 1058 -10.80 23.08 7.70
CA HIS A 1058 -10.42 24.46 7.96
C HIS A 1058 -9.58 24.53 9.22
N ASP A 1059 -8.29 24.84 9.06
CA ASP A 1059 -7.41 25.22 10.16
C ASP A 1059 -6.46 26.34 9.68
N LYS A 1060 -6.30 27.38 10.51
CA LYS A 1060 -5.42 28.58 10.38
C LYS A 1060 -5.84 29.73 9.42
N GLY A 1061 -6.15 30.88 10.04
CA GLY A 1061 -5.42 32.14 9.84
C GLY A 1061 -5.89 33.11 8.73
N PRO A 1062 -6.25 34.37 9.06
CA PRO A 1062 -6.55 35.38 8.05
C PRO A 1062 -5.27 36.08 7.55
N ASN A 1063 -4.94 35.91 6.27
CA ASN A 1063 -4.35 36.98 5.45
C ASN A 1063 -4.30 36.59 3.95
N ASP A 1064 -4.36 37.65 3.14
CA ASP A 1064 -4.09 37.75 1.71
C ASP A 1064 -5.15 37.28 0.68
N LEU A 1065 -5.32 38.18 -0.30
CA LEU A 1065 -6.40 38.30 -1.28
C LEU A 1065 -5.96 37.89 -2.70
N ALA A 1066 -6.95 37.87 -3.60
CA ALA A 1066 -6.83 38.08 -5.05
C ALA A 1066 -6.26 36.92 -5.89
N LEU A 1067 -7.19 36.10 -6.41
CA LEU A 1067 -7.00 35.37 -7.67
C LEU A 1067 -7.25 36.32 -8.84
N SER A 1068 -6.24 36.54 -9.68
CA SER A 1068 -6.37 37.27 -10.96
C SER A 1068 -6.48 36.31 -12.15
N THR A 1069 -7.49 36.54 -12.99
CA THR A 1069 -7.73 35.82 -14.26
C THR A 1069 -7.12 36.57 -15.44
N PRO A 1070 -6.47 35.88 -16.41
CA PRO A 1070 -6.21 36.45 -17.73
C PRO A 1070 -7.13 35.86 -18.81
N SER A 1071 -8.05 36.71 -19.29
CA SER A 1071 -8.44 36.98 -20.69
C SER A 1071 -8.44 35.90 -21.78
N SER A 1072 -9.50 35.94 -22.60
CA SER A 1072 -9.72 35.12 -23.81
C SER A 1072 -9.48 35.85 -25.15
N GLU A 1073 -8.82 35.20 -26.10
CA GLU A 1073 -8.97 35.34 -27.57
C GLU A 1073 -8.61 33.96 -28.20
N GLY A 1074 -9.20 33.42 -29.27
CA GLY A 1074 -10.36 33.79 -30.09
C GLY A 1074 -10.28 33.14 -31.50
N SER A 1075 -11.16 32.20 -31.89
CA SER A 1075 -11.56 31.85 -33.29
C SER A 1075 -12.43 30.57 -33.45
N ASP A 1076 -13.75 30.73 -33.63
CA ASP A 1076 -14.54 30.40 -34.85
C ASP A 1076 -13.96 29.40 -35.89
N VAL A 1077 -14.65 28.43 -36.52
CA VAL A 1077 -16.07 27.96 -36.66
C VAL A 1077 -16.00 26.43 -37.00
N ASN A 1078 -16.93 25.49 -36.72
CA ASN A 1078 -18.17 25.23 -37.48
C ASN A 1078 -18.94 23.95 -37.02
N ALA A 1079 -20.24 23.91 -37.36
CA ALA A 1079 -21.33 23.03 -36.90
C ALA A 1079 -21.24 21.48 -37.03
N GLY A 1080 -21.98 20.78 -36.14
CA GLY A 1080 -22.44 19.38 -36.29
C GLY A 1080 -22.80 18.73 -34.94
N GLY A 1081 -24.10 18.52 -34.62
CA GLY A 1081 -24.54 18.34 -33.23
C GLY A 1081 -25.26 17.05 -32.81
N GLY A 1082 -25.21 16.78 -31.50
CA GLY A 1082 -26.16 15.96 -30.71
C GLY A 1082 -25.84 14.46 -30.56
N PRO A 1083 -26.21 13.81 -29.44
CA PRO A 1083 -26.99 14.30 -28.30
C PRO A 1083 -26.15 14.68 -27.05
N THR A 1084 -26.77 15.42 -26.12
CA THR A 1084 -26.17 16.07 -24.95
C THR A 1084 -26.02 15.17 -23.71
N GLU A 1085 -24.87 15.26 -23.05
CA GLU A 1085 -24.69 14.83 -21.65
C GLU A 1085 -25.37 15.80 -20.65
N PRO A 1086 -25.79 15.35 -19.45
CA PRO A 1086 -26.31 16.23 -18.41
C PRO A 1086 -25.19 17.04 -17.72
N ALA A 1087 -25.51 18.27 -17.34
CA ALA A 1087 -24.55 19.28 -16.90
C ALA A 1087 -23.80 18.94 -15.58
N SER A 1088 -22.58 19.48 -15.48
CA SER A 1088 -21.72 19.41 -14.30
C SER A 1088 -22.34 20.11 -13.09
N VAL A 1089 -22.36 19.41 -11.96
CA VAL A 1089 -22.66 19.97 -10.64
C VAL A 1089 -21.39 20.67 -10.12
N PRO A 1090 -21.44 21.98 -9.78
CA PRO A 1090 -20.30 22.62 -9.13
C PRO A 1090 -20.12 22.04 -7.71
N LYS A 1091 -18.88 22.06 -7.21
CA LYS A 1091 -18.60 21.72 -5.81
C LYS A 1091 -19.25 22.76 -4.92
N ALA A 1092 -20.17 22.31 -4.06
CA ALA A 1092 -20.67 23.07 -2.92
C ALA A 1092 -19.66 23.02 -1.77
#